data_AF-A0A2B4SV04-F1
#
_entry.id   AF-A0A2B4SV04-F1
#
_cell.length_a   1.000
_cell.length_b   1.000
_cell.length_c   1.000
_cell.angle_alpha   90.00
_cell.angle_beta   90.00
_cell.angle_gamma   90.00
#
_symmetry.space_group_name_H-M   'P 1'
#
loop_
_entity.id
_entity.type
_entity.pdbx_description
1 polymer ?
#
loop_
_entity_poly.entity_id
_entity_poly.type
_entity_poly.pdbx_seq_one_letter_code
_entity_poly.pdbx_strand_id
1 'polypeptide(L)'
;MASFRGYFLPEKRNSNGDGEDSEVESESDNEDFENPDYHDIVNTTCGRYKFYNPSRTRYVTERLRELKELDGRLQPKGEKLVRARFDRMFTHPWWMAEMIMKGSSQTQKSIPSYSIRSDDGVNKSLISLFLTQGCRVQEQHAFAILDFFENRNLRTTFDCLSENITEFERSSDIDNDIVKQIRKSLTSTATGKAFLVPELTKIAHRLFPHHTDALFSSTSLEVLKCIEQAVRNEPWILGYQKVLQGKFGISGCEAKLAAFIDCGLLTAMPVVKRDALYIYNALCKLTYKEGHTFVPLCLLKCGRWYNKPVAPGPYQVTKWDESLTYLLEIHAVGISGNTFEDECSVFLPHIHGYEKSIVRDICTVRNGMPWVNYMEIDEKLFNGDQDQIRAAHLITQKPVVVLSGRGGCGKTHVVSTVLSKVLELEESQMSGDQCDHQETSGKLQPSESILLTAPTGRAASILGKRTGIEAYTLHSVIFSYFHWLKEVKEKQNESTWKFSDVNLLVCDECSLISVKSFSTLLNILLKKTALQQIILLGDVNQLPSIEPGNFLSDVYHALEQNDCAITLRTNHRAESQLIVENARRISQQEMPIFPDDCKKGFISLPYQSRKTKNGQESDGFRETEIVKDLLNNKISAVPSLEPRNSQFITFRRLDCLKINELCCKHYENHSLKTPEGKMISELVINVEKDNRGTKITYFVLDDGQKMVKVDIKSLKSAKLCHAWAKTIHTFQGSETDKIVYVLGSPSFQNWQHVYTAVTRGVRQVIMVYDPDHLRKVVTVSKPKERHTKLKELLSKEIKQASFSSSKEKVSGASVVGTSGGTSVTGDKTPQASEGRVFGSGAPPTPPKIPIQKPASSPKLHSTNSPRKRPCDKSEGTPAKGRRGSLTAKFDQICHLCKRPIKARVDEITYINNGPSKKWVHEGCA
;
A
#
# COMPACT_ATOMS: atom_id res chain seq x y z
N MET A 1 -7.70 -23.15 -27.72
CA MET A 1 -7.51 -21.68 -27.76
C MET A 1 -7.45 -21.28 -29.22
N ALA A 2 -8.26 -20.33 -29.65
CA ALA A 2 -8.11 -19.74 -30.98
C ALA A 2 -7.28 -18.46 -30.83
N SER A 3 -6.29 -18.23 -31.68
CA SER A 3 -5.59 -16.94 -31.75
C SER A 3 -6.22 -16.05 -32.82
N PHE A 4 -6.34 -14.77 -32.53
CA PHE A 4 -6.70 -13.75 -33.51
C PHE A 4 -5.48 -12.87 -33.76
N ARG A 5 -5.19 -12.58 -35.03
CA ARG A 5 -4.10 -11.69 -35.45
C ARG A 5 -4.65 -10.69 -36.45
N GLY A 6 -4.32 -9.41 -36.29
CA GLY A 6 -4.77 -8.36 -37.21
C GLY A 6 -4.09 -7.01 -36.98
N TYR A 7 -4.30 -6.06 -37.88
CA TYR A 7 -3.77 -4.70 -37.78
C TYR A 7 -4.86 -3.64 -37.74
N PHE A 8 -4.54 -2.47 -37.18
CA PHE A 8 -5.47 -1.35 -37.02
C PHE A 8 -5.70 -0.62 -38.35
N LEU A 9 -6.96 -0.25 -38.61
CA LEU A 9 -7.31 0.56 -39.76
C LEU A 9 -7.23 2.05 -39.42
N PRO A 10 -6.79 2.93 -40.35
CA PRO A 10 -6.86 4.37 -40.14
C PRO A 10 -8.28 4.83 -39.87
N GLU A 11 -8.47 5.80 -38.98
CA GLU A 11 -9.76 6.44 -38.76
C GLU A 11 -10.26 7.04 -40.08
N LYS A 12 -11.51 6.74 -40.47
CA LYS A 12 -12.14 7.40 -41.61
C LYS A 12 -12.30 8.88 -41.24
N ARG A 13 -11.59 9.78 -41.93
CA ARG A 13 -11.93 11.21 -41.90
C ARG A 13 -13.35 11.37 -42.45
N ASN A 14 -14.33 11.57 -41.58
CA ASN A 14 -15.66 12.00 -42.01
C ASN A 14 -15.52 13.42 -42.57
N SER A 15 -15.55 13.54 -43.89
CA SER A 15 -15.84 14.79 -44.58
C SER A 15 -17.33 15.07 -44.45
N ASN A 16 -17.76 15.50 -43.26
CA ASN A 16 -18.97 16.28 -43.01
C ASN A 16 -18.88 16.75 -41.55
N GLY A 17 -18.88 18.07 -41.38
CA GLY A 17 -18.95 18.70 -40.06
C GLY A 17 -20.25 18.33 -39.35
N ASP A 18 -20.18 18.38 -38.03
CA ASP A 18 -21.29 18.24 -37.08
C ASP A 18 -21.94 16.85 -37.01
N GLY A 19 -21.23 15.95 -36.33
CA GLY A 19 -21.81 14.78 -35.68
C GLY A 19 -21.02 14.49 -34.41
N GLU A 20 -21.66 14.63 -33.25
CA GLU A 20 -21.11 14.21 -31.97
C GLU A 20 -20.75 12.71 -32.06
N ASP A 21 -19.46 12.41 -32.19
CA ASP A 21 -18.97 11.04 -32.20
C ASP A 21 -19.23 10.41 -30.83
N SER A 22 -20.28 9.61 -30.77
CA SER A 22 -20.60 8.75 -29.65
C SER A 22 -19.53 7.65 -29.54
N GLU A 23 -18.43 7.94 -28.83
CA GLU A 23 -17.60 6.90 -28.24
C GLU A 23 -18.51 6.03 -27.36
N VAL A 24 -18.92 4.85 -27.83
CA VAL A 24 -19.72 3.90 -27.06
C VAL A 24 -18.81 3.25 -26.01
N GLU A 25 -18.47 4.01 -24.96
CA GLU A 25 -17.88 3.50 -23.73
C GLU A 25 -18.91 2.55 -23.07
N SER A 26 -18.68 1.25 -23.06
CA SER A 26 -19.52 0.32 -22.29
C SER A 26 -18.85 0.06 -20.94
N GLU A 27 -19.37 0.70 -19.89
CA GLU A 27 -18.87 0.62 -18.50
C GLU A 27 -19.50 -0.52 -17.70
N SER A 28 -19.36 -1.76 -18.19
CA SER A 28 -19.53 -2.93 -17.34
C SER A 28 -18.25 -3.76 -17.32
N ASP A 29 -17.98 -4.35 -16.15
CA ASP A 29 -17.07 -5.48 -15.91
C ASP A 29 -15.89 -5.17 -14.98
N ASN A 30 -16.21 -4.46 -13.89
CA ASN A 30 -15.45 -4.46 -12.64
C ASN A 30 -15.66 -5.78 -11.87
N GLU A 31 -15.12 -6.90 -12.38
CA GLU A 31 -15.03 -8.15 -11.60
C GLU A 31 -13.62 -8.69 -11.42
N ASP A 32 -12.62 -8.03 -11.97
CA ASP A 32 -11.23 -8.21 -11.55
C ASP A 32 -10.59 -6.83 -11.62
N PHE A 33 -10.93 -5.96 -10.66
CA PHE A 33 -9.94 -4.99 -10.21
C PHE A 33 -8.84 -5.84 -9.54
N GLU A 34 -7.93 -6.40 -10.34
CA GLU A 34 -6.53 -6.26 -9.98
C GLU A 34 -6.39 -4.76 -9.76
N ASN A 35 -6.48 -4.38 -8.49
CA ASN A 35 -6.23 -3.03 -8.03
C ASN A 35 -4.97 -2.62 -8.81
N PRO A 36 -4.96 -1.55 -9.65
CA PRO A 36 -3.69 -0.93 -9.96
C PRO A 36 -3.06 -0.77 -8.59
N ASP A 37 -1.93 -1.44 -8.38
CA ASP A 37 -1.42 -1.75 -7.05
C ASP A 37 -1.58 -0.44 -6.27
N TYR A 38 -2.22 -0.42 -5.09
CA TYR A 38 -2.36 0.85 -4.36
C TYR A 38 -0.97 1.50 -4.21
N HIS A 39 0.06 0.65 -4.25
CA HIS A 39 1.45 0.93 -4.60
C HIS A 39 1.69 1.87 -5.78
N ASP A 40 1.14 1.68 -6.97
CA ASP A 40 1.28 2.57 -8.14
C ASP A 40 0.68 3.96 -7.87
N ILE A 41 -0.49 4.03 -7.23
CA ILE A 41 -1.14 5.31 -6.86
C ILE A 41 -0.32 6.04 -5.78
N VAL A 42 0.17 5.33 -4.75
CA VAL A 42 0.99 5.90 -3.67
C VAL A 42 2.44 6.18 -4.13
N ASN A 43 2.97 5.38 -5.06
CA ASN A 43 4.29 5.60 -5.66
C ASN A 43 4.29 6.83 -6.56
N THR A 44 3.16 7.16 -7.19
CA THR A 44 2.95 8.43 -7.92
C THR A 44 3.16 9.63 -6.99
N THR A 45 2.78 9.54 -5.71
CA THR A 45 2.96 10.60 -4.70
C THR A 45 4.37 10.70 -4.09
N CYS A 46 5.25 9.69 -4.27
CA CYS A 46 6.60 9.69 -3.68
C CYS A 46 7.70 10.29 -4.57
N GLY A 47 7.36 10.97 -5.68
CA GLY A 47 8.28 11.79 -6.50
C GLY A 47 9.56 11.12 -7.02
N ARG A 48 9.73 9.80 -6.85
CA ARG A 48 10.80 9.02 -7.48
C ARG A 48 10.50 8.66 -8.93
N TYR A 49 9.28 8.90 -9.39
CA TYR A 49 8.87 8.67 -10.77
C TYR A 49 8.96 9.99 -11.55
N LYS A 50 9.94 10.07 -12.44
CA LYS A 50 9.83 10.95 -13.59
C LYS A 50 8.59 10.48 -14.38
N PHE A 51 7.57 11.32 -14.43
CA PHE A 51 6.38 11.15 -15.27
C PHE A 51 5.59 9.85 -15.02
N TYR A 52 4.69 9.86 -14.04
CA TYR A 52 3.69 8.79 -13.91
C TYR A 52 2.28 9.36 -14.09
N ASN A 53 1.82 9.34 -15.34
CA ASN A 53 0.41 9.12 -15.61
C ASN A 53 0.38 7.70 -16.16
N PRO A 54 -0.08 6.68 -15.40
CA PRO A 54 -0.17 5.34 -15.96
C PRO A 54 -1.07 5.47 -17.17
N SER A 55 -0.56 5.10 -18.34
CA SER A 55 -1.37 4.86 -19.52
C SER A 55 -2.40 3.84 -19.06
N ARG A 56 -3.61 4.30 -18.70
CA ARG A 56 -4.71 3.41 -18.36
C ARG A 56 -4.97 2.65 -19.65
N THR A 57 -4.40 1.46 -19.80
CA THR A 57 -4.75 0.51 -20.85
C THR A 57 -6.23 0.21 -20.66
N ARG A 58 -7.06 0.94 -21.41
CA ARG A 58 -8.52 0.86 -21.33
C ARG A 58 -8.98 -0.30 -22.19
N TYR A 59 -10.07 -0.94 -21.78
CA TYR A 59 -10.80 -1.80 -22.70
C TYR A 59 -11.45 -0.92 -23.75
N VAL A 60 -10.93 -0.96 -24.96
CA VAL A 60 -11.47 -0.22 -26.10
C VAL A 60 -11.87 -1.24 -27.16
N THR A 61 -12.94 -0.94 -27.88
CA THR A 61 -13.36 -1.71 -29.05
C THR A 61 -12.73 -1.05 -30.27
N GLU A 62 -11.82 -1.77 -30.92
CA GLU A 62 -11.12 -1.28 -32.11
C GLU A 62 -11.49 -2.11 -33.34
N ARG A 63 -11.42 -1.47 -34.50
CA ARG A 63 -11.66 -2.12 -35.80
C ARG A 63 -10.34 -2.64 -36.35
N LEU A 64 -10.17 -3.97 -36.36
CA LEU A 64 -8.98 -4.63 -36.87
C LEU A 64 -9.28 -5.37 -38.16
N ARG A 65 -8.29 -5.41 -39.06
CA ARG A 65 -8.30 -6.30 -40.22
C ARG A 65 -7.67 -7.63 -39.83
N GLU A 66 -8.49 -8.69 -39.83
CA GLU A 66 -8.08 -10.07 -39.51
C GLU A 66 -7.14 -10.60 -40.58
N LEU A 67 -6.05 -11.23 -40.13
CA LEU A 67 -5.10 -11.95 -40.96
C LEU A 67 -5.30 -13.45 -40.78
N LYS A 68 -5.18 -14.19 -41.88
CA LYS A 68 -5.12 -15.66 -41.89
C LYS A 68 -3.80 -16.09 -42.51
N GLU A 69 -3.19 -17.11 -41.91
CA GLU A 69 -2.01 -17.75 -42.48
C GLU A 69 -2.44 -18.74 -43.58
N LEU A 70 -1.94 -18.53 -44.78
CA LEU A 70 -2.15 -19.35 -45.98
C LEU A 70 -0.78 -19.52 -46.66
N ASP A 71 -0.34 -20.77 -46.84
CA ASP A 71 0.94 -21.11 -47.46
C ASP A 71 2.17 -20.40 -46.84
N GLY A 72 2.14 -20.22 -45.51
CA GLY A 72 3.21 -19.53 -44.77
C GLY A 72 3.23 -18.00 -44.93
N ARG A 73 2.21 -17.41 -45.59
CA ARG A 73 2.03 -15.95 -45.73
C ARG A 73 0.78 -15.48 -45.00
N LEU A 74 0.84 -14.28 -44.44
CA LEU A 74 -0.28 -13.64 -43.76
C LEU A 74 -1.10 -12.84 -44.77
N GLN A 75 -2.33 -13.29 -45.05
CA GLN A 75 -3.24 -12.63 -45.98
C GLN A 75 -4.47 -12.05 -45.25
N PRO A 76 -5.02 -10.91 -45.71
CA PRO A 76 -6.25 -10.35 -45.15
C PRO A 76 -7.44 -11.28 -45.38
N LYS A 77 -8.21 -11.56 -44.31
CA LYS A 77 -9.42 -12.39 -44.37
C LYS A 77 -10.70 -11.56 -44.29
N GLY A 78 -10.73 -10.53 -43.45
CA GLY A 78 -11.91 -9.71 -43.21
C GLY A 78 -11.69 -8.68 -42.12
N GLU A 79 -12.74 -7.97 -41.74
CA GLU A 79 -12.69 -7.00 -40.63
C GLU A 79 -13.45 -7.52 -39.42
N LYS A 80 -12.96 -7.16 -38.24
CA LYS A 80 -13.56 -7.55 -36.98
C LYS A 80 -13.46 -6.43 -35.96
N LEU A 81 -14.55 -6.18 -35.25
CA LEU A 81 -14.53 -5.36 -34.04
C LEU A 81 -14.03 -6.22 -32.89
N VAL A 82 -12.95 -5.79 -32.24
CA VAL A 82 -12.34 -6.51 -31.13
C VAL A 82 -12.25 -5.60 -29.92
N ARG A 83 -12.73 -6.09 -28.78
CA ARG A 83 -12.64 -5.41 -27.51
C ARG A 83 -11.47 -5.95 -26.70
N ALA A 84 -10.45 -5.14 -26.47
CA ALA A 84 -9.24 -5.54 -25.73
C ALA A 84 -8.59 -4.34 -25.02
N ARG A 85 -7.56 -4.61 -24.20
CA ARG A 85 -6.73 -3.56 -23.59
C ARG A 85 -5.68 -3.07 -24.58
N PHE A 86 -6.06 -2.15 -25.46
CA PHE A 86 -5.14 -1.56 -26.41
C PHE A 86 -4.30 -0.43 -25.78
N ASP A 87 -3.04 -0.33 -26.22
CA ASP A 87 -2.15 0.77 -25.87
C ASP A 87 -2.05 1.72 -27.05
N ARG A 88 -2.27 3.02 -26.80
CA ARG A 88 -2.29 4.07 -27.84
C ARG A 88 -0.99 4.12 -28.65
N MET A 89 0.15 3.79 -28.05
CA MET A 89 1.43 3.73 -28.77
C MET A 89 1.43 2.64 -29.87
N PHE A 90 0.61 1.59 -29.68
CA PHE A 90 0.58 0.40 -30.51
C PHE A 90 -0.71 0.23 -31.34
N THR A 91 -1.59 1.24 -31.36
CA THR A 91 -2.82 1.25 -32.18
C THR A 91 -2.63 1.82 -33.58
N HIS A 92 -1.39 2.03 -34.03
CA HIS A 92 -1.11 2.55 -35.37
C HIS A 92 -1.07 1.46 -36.45
N PRO A 93 -1.32 1.80 -37.74
CA PRO A 93 -1.49 0.82 -38.82
C PRO A 93 -0.25 -0.02 -39.16
N TRP A 94 0.93 0.35 -38.66
CA TRP A 94 2.18 -0.41 -38.83
C TRP A 94 2.38 -1.49 -37.76
N TRP A 95 1.56 -1.49 -36.72
CA TRP A 95 1.57 -2.54 -35.70
C TRP A 95 0.55 -3.63 -36.03
N MET A 96 0.94 -4.85 -35.69
CA MET A 96 0.10 -6.04 -35.70
C MET A 96 -0.20 -6.44 -34.26
N ALA A 97 -1.46 -6.71 -33.95
CA ALA A 97 -1.91 -7.16 -32.64
C ALA A 97 -2.31 -8.64 -32.69
N GLU A 98 -1.86 -9.42 -31.69
CA GLU A 98 -2.16 -10.83 -31.52
C GLU A 98 -2.83 -11.09 -30.16
N MET A 99 -3.98 -11.76 -30.19
CA MET A 99 -4.85 -12.02 -29.03
C MET A 99 -5.16 -13.51 -28.90
N ILE A 100 -5.17 -14.01 -27.66
CA ILE A 100 -5.56 -15.38 -27.34
C ILE A 100 -7.03 -15.38 -26.92
N MET A 101 -7.89 -16.05 -27.68
CA MET A 101 -9.32 -16.19 -27.40
C MET A 101 -9.54 -17.46 -26.55
N LYS A 102 -10.12 -17.31 -25.36
CA LYS A 102 -10.42 -18.40 -24.40
C LYS A 102 -11.93 -18.67 -24.32
N GLY A 103 -12.62 -18.98 -25.42
CA GLY A 103 -14.06 -19.35 -25.43
C GLY A 103 -14.90 -18.56 -26.45
N SER A 104 -16.20 -18.87 -26.54
CA SER A 104 -17.12 -18.36 -27.59
C SER A 104 -17.89 -17.07 -27.26
N SER A 105 -17.74 -16.47 -26.07
CA SER A 105 -18.44 -15.22 -25.73
C SER A 105 -17.69 -13.97 -26.22
N GLN A 106 -18.43 -13.00 -26.76
CA GLN A 106 -17.93 -11.73 -27.33
C GLN A 106 -17.34 -10.74 -26.31
N THR A 107 -17.22 -11.10 -25.03
CA THR A 107 -16.78 -10.21 -23.93
C THR A 107 -15.60 -10.80 -23.17
N GLN A 108 -14.50 -11.09 -23.86
CA GLN A 108 -13.29 -11.62 -23.21
C GLN A 108 -12.17 -10.60 -23.07
N LYS A 109 -11.63 -10.55 -21.85
CA LYS A 109 -10.53 -9.69 -21.41
C LYS A 109 -9.18 -10.27 -21.89
N SER A 110 -8.71 -9.91 -23.09
CA SER A 110 -7.36 -10.30 -23.55
C SER A 110 -6.41 -9.11 -23.60
N ILE A 111 -5.17 -9.29 -23.12
CA ILE A 111 -4.08 -8.34 -23.31
C ILE A 111 -3.34 -8.71 -24.61
N PRO A 112 -3.34 -7.83 -25.63
CA PRO A 112 -2.70 -8.10 -26.91
C PRO A 112 -1.17 -8.19 -26.77
N SER A 113 -0.57 -8.98 -27.66
CA SER A 113 0.84 -8.95 -28.00
C SER A 113 1.00 -8.13 -29.28
N TYR A 114 2.10 -7.38 -29.42
CA TYR A 114 2.30 -6.50 -30.58
C TYR A 114 3.59 -6.82 -31.31
N SER A 115 3.54 -6.84 -32.63
CA SER A 115 4.71 -6.95 -33.49
C SER A 115 4.63 -5.94 -34.61
N ILE A 116 5.77 -5.58 -35.21
CA ILE A 116 5.75 -4.83 -36.45
C ILE A 116 5.08 -5.66 -37.54
N ARG A 117 4.39 -5.01 -38.49
CA ARG A 117 3.75 -5.71 -39.61
C ARG A 117 4.79 -6.35 -40.52
N SER A 118 4.50 -7.58 -40.92
CA SER A 118 5.30 -8.39 -41.86
C SER A 118 4.42 -9.05 -42.94
N ASP A 119 3.17 -8.60 -43.09
CA ASP A 119 2.24 -9.10 -44.12
C ASP A 119 2.53 -8.51 -45.51
N ASP A 120 1.98 -9.16 -46.54
CA ASP A 120 2.15 -8.76 -47.96
C ASP A 120 1.56 -7.35 -48.27
N GLY A 121 0.80 -6.76 -47.35
CA GLY A 121 0.22 -5.41 -47.48
C GLY A 121 1.12 -4.27 -47.00
N VAL A 122 2.37 -4.54 -46.61
CA VAL A 122 3.36 -3.49 -46.29
C VAL A 122 3.89 -2.84 -47.58
N ASN A 123 3.76 -1.52 -47.67
CA ASN A 123 4.16 -0.75 -48.85
C ASN A 123 4.92 0.54 -48.48
N LYS A 124 5.44 1.26 -49.49
CA LYS A 124 6.17 2.53 -49.32
C LYS A 124 5.39 3.55 -48.49
N SER A 125 4.08 3.68 -48.70
CA SER A 125 3.24 4.61 -47.95
C SER A 125 3.20 4.30 -46.45
N LEU A 126 3.13 3.01 -46.08
CA LEU A 126 3.14 2.59 -44.67
C LEU A 126 4.49 2.84 -44.01
N ILE A 127 5.60 2.58 -44.70
CA ILE A 127 6.95 2.85 -44.19
C ILE A 127 7.17 4.37 -44.05
N SER A 128 6.70 5.16 -45.02
CA SER A 128 6.73 6.63 -44.94
C SER A 128 5.99 7.12 -43.70
N LEU A 129 4.79 6.59 -43.44
CA LEU A 129 3.99 6.93 -42.27
C LEU A 129 4.70 6.54 -40.95
N PHE A 130 5.31 5.35 -40.91
CA PHE A 130 6.09 4.91 -39.76
C PHE A 130 7.29 5.84 -39.48
N LEU A 131 8.07 6.18 -40.50
CA LEU A 131 9.24 7.06 -40.35
C LEU A 131 8.82 8.46 -39.88
N THR A 132 7.82 9.04 -40.52
CA THR A 132 7.39 10.43 -40.27
C THR A 132 6.59 10.57 -38.98
N GLN A 133 5.53 9.79 -38.79
CA GLN A 133 4.65 9.91 -37.62
C GLN A 133 5.13 9.09 -36.43
N GLY A 134 5.59 7.86 -36.68
CA GLY A 134 6.04 6.94 -35.63
C GLY A 134 7.41 7.34 -35.06
N CYS A 135 8.38 7.55 -35.94
CA CYS A 135 9.76 7.86 -35.56
C CYS A 135 10.10 9.34 -35.58
N ARG A 136 9.19 10.23 -36.01
CA ARG A 136 9.42 11.69 -36.09
C ARG A 136 10.59 12.09 -36.99
N VAL A 137 10.83 11.32 -38.05
CA VAL A 137 11.76 11.67 -39.12
C VAL A 137 11.15 12.80 -39.96
N GLN A 138 11.95 13.78 -40.36
CA GLN A 138 11.50 14.84 -41.26
C GLN A 138 11.06 14.26 -42.61
N GLU A 139 9.95 14.76 -43.16
CA GLU A 139 9.36 14.22 -44.40
C GLU A 139 10.35 14.18 -45.56
N GLN A 140 11.17 15.22 -45.72
CA GLN A 140 12.23 15.29 -46.74
C GLN A 140 13.24 14.15 -46.64
N HIS A 141 13.63 13.75 -45.42
CA HIS A 141 14.58 12.66 -45.18
C HIS A 141 13.94 11.29 -45.39
N ALA A 142 12.68 11.13 -45.00
CA ALA A 142 11.93 9.91 -45.28
C ALA A 142 11.70 9.72 -46.78
N PHE A 143 11.42 10.80 -47.53
CA PHE A 143 11.27 10.76 -48.97
C PHE A 143 12.58 10.37 -49.67
N ALA A 144 13.69 11.00 -49.32
CA ALA A 144 15.01 10.71 -49.91
C ALA A 144 15.39 9.23 -49.76
N ILE A 145 15.18 8.63 -48.58
CA ILE A 145 15.53 7.22 -48.37
C ILE A 145 14.61 6.26 -49.13
N LEU A 146 13.32 6.60 -49.24
CA LEU A 146 12.35 5.77 -49.95
C LEU A 146 12.49 5.88 -51.47
N ASP A 147 12.92 7.03 -51.98
CA ASP A 147 13.28 7.22 -53.39
C ASP A 147 14.53 6.41 -53.74
N PHE A 148 15.54 6.42 -52.86
CA PHE A 148 16.71 5.55 -53.01
C PHE A 148 16.34 4.05 -53.07
N PHE A 149 15.42 3.60 -52.21
CA PHE A 149 14.96 2.20 -52.23
C PHE A 149 14.31 1.83 -53.57
N GLU A 150 13.50 2.72 -54.14
CA GLU A 150 12.90 2.52 -55.47
C GLU A 150 13.95 2.52 -56.59
N ASN A 151 14.85 3.51 -56.60
CA ASN A 151 15.90 3.63 -57.62
C ASN A 151 16.83 2.41 -57.65
N ARG A 152 17.01 1.72 -56.51
CA ARG A 152 17.84 0.51 -56.38
C ARG A 152 17.04 -0.80 -56.42
N ASN A 153 15.72 -0.75 -56.64
CA ASN A 153 14.82 -1.91 -56.58
C ASN A 153 14.93 -2.72 -55.27
N LEU A 154 15.17 -2.05 -54.14
CA LEU A 154 15.23 -2.67 -52.83
C LEU A 154 13.82 -2.98 -52.31
N ARG A 155 13.67 -4.07 -51.55
CA ARG A 155 12.38 -4.43 -50.93
C ARG A 155 12.01 -3.40 -49.85
N THR A 156 10.82 -2.82 -49.97
CA THR A 156 10.23 -1.87 -49.03
C THR A 156 9.39 -2.57 -47.97
N THR A 157 10.03 -3.39 -47.14
CA THR A 157 9.43 -4.05 -45.97
C THR A 157 10.12 -3.60 -44.67
N PHE A 158 9.46 -3.80 -43.53
CA PHE A 158 10.03 -3.47 -42.23
C PHE A 158 11.26 -4.34 -41.87
N ASP A 159 11.28 -5.60 -42.31
CA ASP A 159 12.38 -6.52 -42.04
C ASP A 159 13.70 -6.08 -42.69
N CYS A 160 13.63 -5.51 -43.90
CA CYS A 160 14.81 -5.03 -44.63
C CYS A 160 15.16 -3.56 -44.32
N LEU A 161 14.33 -2.85 -43.54
CA LEU A 161 14.48 -1.40 -43.34
C LEU A 161 15.85 -1.02 -42.76
N SER A 162 16.33 -1.73 -41.74
CA SER A 162 17.61 -1.45 -41.10
C SER A 162 18.81 -1.72 -42.03
N GLU A 163 18.73 -2.78 -42.84
CA GLU A 163 19.74 -3.14 -43.83
C GLU A 163 19.78 -2.10 -44.95
N ASN A 164 18.61 -1.73 -45.48
CA ASN A 164 18.50 -0.74 -46.54
C ASN A 164 18.99 0.65 -46.10
N ILE A 165 18.75 1.06 -44.84
CA ILE A 165 19.31 2.31 -44.28
C ILE A 165 20.84 2.25 -44.23
N THR A 166 21.41 1.09 -43.93
CA THR A 166 22.88 0.89 -43.89
C THR A 166 23.48 0.88 -45.29
N GLU A 167 22.76 0.33 -46.27
CA GLU A 167 23.17 0.39 -47.68
C GLU A 167 23.13 1.83 -48.22
N PHE A 168 22.11 2.60 -47.85
CA PHE A 168 22.03 4.03 -48.17
C PHE A 168 23.27 4.78 -47.64
N GLU A 169 23.64 4.57 -46.36
CA GLU A 169 24.84 5.16 -45.72
C GLU A 169 26.13 4.86 -46.49
N ARG A 170 26.29 3.64 -47.01
CA ARG A 170 27.50 3.24 -47.76
C ARG A 170 27.57 3.84 -49.15
N SER A 171 26.43 4.25 -49.71
CA SER A 171 26.32 4.67 -51.11
C SER A 171 26.45 6.18 -51.34
N SER A 172 26.42 6.99 -50.28
CA SER A 172 26.31 8.45 -50.35
C SER A 172 27.23 9.16 -49.33
N ASP A 173 28.28 9.83 -49.81
CA ASP A 173 29.18 10.63 -48.94
C ASP A 173 28.51 11.91 -48.39
N ILE A 174 27.53 12.48 -49.12
CA ILE A 174 26.86 13.76 -48.81
C ILE A 174 25.65 13.57 -47.87
N ASP A 175 25.03 12.38 -47.85
CA ASP A 175 23.78 12.11 -47.10
C ASP A 175 23.98 11.42 -45.75
N ASN A 176 25.23 11.33 -45.28
CA ASN A 176 25.58 10.76 -43.97
C ASN A 176 24.84 11.45 -42.81
N ASP A 177 24.57 12.75 -42.92
CA ASP A 177 23.84 13.49 -41.90
C ASP A 177 22.34 13.15 -41.89
N ILE A 178 21.74 12.84 -43.06
CA ILE A 178 20.36 12.35 -43.17
C ILE A 178 20.25 11.00 -42.46
N VAL A 179 21.17 10.07 -42.73
CA VAL A 179 21.21 8.75 -42.06
C VAL A 179 21.38 8.88 -40.55
N LYS A 180 22.31 9.73 -40.10
CA LYS A 180 22.52 9.99 -38.66
C LYS A 180 21.25 10.51 -38.01
N GLN A 181 20.52 11.42 -38.66
CA GLN A 181 19.26 11.94 -38.12
C GLN A 181 18.15 10.89 -38.08
N ILE A 182 18.04 10.05 -39.11
CA ILE A 182 17.07 8.94 -39.13
C ILE A 182 17.40 7.92 -38.03
N ARG A 183 18.67 7.50 -37.91
CA ARG A 183 19.11 6.61 -36.84
C ARG A 183 18.87 7.20 -35.46
N LYS A 184 19.19 8.49 -35.25
CA LYS A 184 18.90 9.19 -33.99
C LYS A 184 17.41 9.19 -33.68
N SER A 185 16.56 9.37 -34.69
CA SER A 185 15.10 9.36 -34.53
C SER A 185 14.59 7.96 -34.18
N LEU A 186 15.12 6.92 -34.82
CA LEU A 186 14.83 5.52 -34.52
C LEU A 186 15.28 5.11 -33.10
N THR A 187 16.42 5.61 -32.61
CA THR A 187 16.92 5.25 -31.26
C THR A 187 16.33 6.09 -30.14
N SER A 188 15.79 7.28 -30.43
CA SER A 188 15.26 8.20 -29.43
C SER A 188 13.75 8.11 -29.22
N THR A 189 12.97 7.82 -30.28
CA THR A 189 11.51 7.70 -30.18
C THR A 189 11.07 6.37 -29.60
N ALA A 190 9.96 6.35 -28.87
CA ALA A 190 9.41 5.12 -28.29
C ALA A 190 9.09 4.08 -29.37
N THR A 191 8.44 4.50 -30.48
CA THR A 191 8.10 3.64 -31.62
C THR A 191 9.34 3.04 -32.28
N GLY A 192 10.37 3.87 -32.50
CA GLY A 192 11.63 3.41 -33.08
C GLY A 192 12.38 2.43 -32.17
N LYS A 193 12.42 2.71 -30.85
CA LYS A 193 13.00 1.78 -29.88
C LYS A 193 12.25 0.44 -29.88
N ALA A 194 10.92 0.45 -29.85
CA ALA A 194 10.11 -0.76 -29.90
C ALA A 194 10.35 -1.58 -31.19
N PHE A 195 10.55 -0.91 -32.33
CA PHE A 195 10.96 -1.59 -33.56
C PHE A 195 12.34 -2.27 -33.44
N LEU A 196 13.29 -1.65 -32.73
CA LEU A 196 14.65 -2.16 -32.57
C LEU A 196 14.81 -3.27 -31.52
N VAL A 197 13.78 -3.57 -30.72
CA VAL A 197 13.76 -4.68 -29.74
C VAL A 197 12.52 -5.57 -29.90
N PRO A 198 12.37 -6.25 -31.04
CA PRO A 198 11.12 -6.92 -31.44
C PRO A 198 10.65 -8.01 -30.47
N GLU A 199 11.55 -8.76 -29.83
CA GLU A 199 11.15 -9.81 -28.88
C GLU A 199 10.59 -9.21 -27.59
N LEU A 200 11.19 -8.12 -27.11
CA LEU A 200 10.67 -7.39 -25.96
C LEU A 200 9.32 -6.77 -26.32
N THR A 201 9.20 -6.11 -27.47
CA THR A 201 7.95 -5.49 -27.94
C THR A 201 6.79 -6.49 -28.02
N LYS A 202 7.07 -7.70 -28.49
CA LYS A 202 6.09 -8.80 -28.56
C LYS A 202 5.46 -9.10 -27.21
N ILE A 203 6.24 -9.13 -26.14
CA ILE A 203 5.74 -9.56 -24.83
C ILE A 203 5.53 -8.41 -23.84
N ALA A 204 6.07 -7.21 -24.07
CA ALA A 204 6.14 -6.14 -23.08
C ALA A 204 4.77 -5.70 -22.54
N HIS A 205 3.73 -5.70 -23.38
CA HIS A 205 2.35 -5.37 -22.93
C HIS A 205 1.71 -6.44 -22.06
N ARG A 206 2.05 -7.71 -22.28
CA ARG A 206 1.59 -8.80 -21.40
C ARG A 206 2.43 -8.86 -20.13
N LEU A 207 3.74 -8.64 -20.27
CA LEU A 207 4.72 -8.74 -19.18
C LEU A 207 4.61 -7.57 -18.20
N PHE A 208 4.40 -6.36 -18.71
CA PHE A 208 4.33 -5.12 -17.92
C PHE A 208 3.13 -4.23 -18.34
N PRO A 209 1.86 -4.69 -18.16
CA PRO A 209 0.68 -4.05 -18.75
C PRO A 209 0.45 -2.56 -18.42
N HIS A 210 1.03 -2.07 -17.32
CA HIS A 210 0.92 -0.69 -16.85
C HIS A 210 2.19 0.15 -17.05
N HIS A 211 3.27 -0.47 -17.54
CA HIS A 211 4.58 0.18 -17.63
C HIS A 211 5.15 0.18 -19.05
N THR A 212 4.50 -0.45 -20.03
CA THR A 212 5.07 -0.62 -21.37
C THR A 212 5.37 0.70 -22.09
N ASP A 213 4.41 1.63 -22.10
CA ASP A 213 4.63 2.96 -22.70
C ASP A 213 5.78 3.70 -21.99
N ALA A 214 5.78 3.74 -20.66
CA ALA A 214 6.86 4.35 -19.88
C ALA A 214 8.22 3.66 -20.13
N LEU A 215 8.24 2.35 -20.31
CA LEU A 215 9.43 1.54 -20.61
C LEU A 215 10.04 1.99 -21.94
N PHE A 216 9.25 2.13 -23.02
CA PHE A 216 9.79 2.56 -24.31
C PHE A 216 10.07 4.07 -24.38
N SER A 217 9.26 4.87 -23.71
CA SER A 217 9.39 6.33 -23.71
C SER A 217 10.56 6.84 -22.86
N SER A 218 10.77 6.26 -21.67
CA SER A 218 11.72 6.80 -20.67
C SER A 218 13.05 6.06 -20.58
N THR A 219 13.14 4.83 -21.07
CA THR A 219 14.36 4.01 -20.98
C THR A 219 15.23 4.19 -22.23
N SER A 220 16.56 4.09 -22.06
CA SER A 220 17.49 4.15 -23.19
C SER A 220 17.45 2.86 -24.02
N LEU A 221 17.84 2.94 -25.29
CA LEU A 221 17.83 1.78 -26.18
C LEU A 221 18.80 0.69 -25.70
N GLU A 222 19.95 1.06 -25.12
CA GLU A 222 20.93 0.11 -24.61
C GLU A 222 20.32 -0.75 -23.50
N VAL A 223 19.60 -0.12 -22.57
CA VAL A 223 18.91 -0.83 -21.49
C VAL A 223 17.79 -1.71 -22.03
N LEU A 224 17.02 -1.25 -23.01
CA LEU A 224 15.98 -2.07 -23.66
C LEU A 224 16.56 -3.31 -24.35
N LYS A 225 17.71 -3.17 -25.03
CA LYS A 225 18.44 -4.32 -25.61
C LYS A 225 18.92 -5.30 -24.55
N CYS A 226 19.42 -4.81 -23.41
CA CYS A 226 19.78 -5.67 -22.28
C CYS A 226 18.56 -6.41 -21.70
N ILE A 227 17.38 -5.78 -21.66
CA ILE A 227 16.14 -6.44 -21.24
C ILE A 227 15.71 -7.47 -22.26
N GLU A 228 15.76 -7.17 -23.56
CA GLU A 228 15.45 -8.13 -24.62
C GLU A 228 16.38 -9.36 -24.54
N GLN A 229 17.67 -9.16 -24.25
CA GLN A 229 18.61 -10.25 -24.01
C GLN A 229 18.23 -11.05 -22.75
N ALA A 230 17.80 -10.38 -21.67
CA ALA A 230 17.34 -11.05 -20.46
C ALA A 230 16.06 -11.87 -20.68
N VAL A 231 15.14 -11.41 -21.53
CA VAL A 231 13.95 -12.18 -21.94
C VAL A 231 14.34 -13.52 -22.56
N ARG A 232 15.42 -13.55 -23.36
CA ARG A 232 15.91 -14.78 -24.01
C ARG A 232 16.67 -15.69 -23.05
N ASN A 233 17.53 -15.12 -22.22
CA ASN A 233 18.53 -15.90 -21.47
C ASN A 233 18.14 -16.18 -20.01
N GLU A 234 17.47 -15.25 -19.35
CA GLU A 234 17.19 -15.28 -17.92
C GLU A 234 15.85 -14.58 -17.54
N PRO A 235 14.72 -14.95 -18.18
CA PRO A 235 13.48 -14.19 -18.09
C PRO A 235 12.96 -14.01 -16.65
N TRP A 236 13.28 -14.92 -15.73
CA TRP A 236 12.84 -14.85 -14.33
C TRP A 236 13.30 -13.59 -13.60
N ILE A 237 14.39 -12.94 -14.00
CA ILE A 237 14.87 -11.72 -13.32
C ILE A 237 13.88 -10.56 -13.40
N LEU A 238 13.00 -10.58 -14.42
CA LEU A 238 11.97 -9.58 -14.66
C LEU A 238 10.85 -9.63 -13.61
N GLY A 239 10.80 -10.71 -12.82
CA GLY A 239 9.82 -10.90 -11.75
C GLY A 239 10.19 -10.26 -10.42
N TYR A 240 11.35 -9.60 -10.33
CA TYR A 240 11.84 -9.03 -9.07
C TYR A 240 12.18 -7.55 -9.23
N GLN A 241 11.40 -6.68 -8.57
CA GLN A 241 11.57 -5.22 -8.65
C GLN A 241 13.00 -4.76 -8.31
N LYS A 242 13.62 -5.33 -7.27
CA LYS A 242 15.00 -4.97 -6.88
C LYS A 242 16.05 -5.34 -7.91
N VAL A 243 15.87 -6.46 -8.60
CA VAL A 243 16.80 -6.89 -9.65
C VAL A 243 16.66 -5.96 -10.85
N LEU A 244 15.44 -5.59 -11.22
CA LEU A 244 15.18 -4.60 -12.27
C LEU A 244 15.82 -3.23 -11.94
N GLN A 245 15.68 -2.79 -10.69
CA GLN A 245 16.28 -1.53 -10.24
C GLN A 245 17.82 -1.59 -10.26
N GLY A 246 18.41 -2.66 -9.72
CA GLY A 246 19.87 -2.79 -9.64
C GLY A 246 20.54 -3.03 -10.99
N LYS A 247 19.94 -3.85 -11.86
CA LYS A 247 20.54 -4.26 -13.14
C LYS A 247 20.23 -3.31 -14.29
N PHE A 248 19.02 -2.74 -14.33
CA PHE A 248 18.55 -1.91 -15.44
C PHE A 248 18.26 -0.47 -15.05
N GLY A 249 18.36 -0.10 -13.77
CA GLY A 249 17.97 1.23 -13.29
C GLY A 249 16.45 1.48 -13.33
N ILE A 250 15.65 0.44 -13.60
CA ILE A 250 14.20 0.56 -13.74
C ILE A 250 13.55 0.34 -12.38
N SER A 251 12.98 1.40 -11.84
CA SER A 251 12.25 1.36 -10.57
C SER A 251 10.75 1.21 -10.82
N GLY A 252 10.06 0.43 -9.98
CA GLY A 252 8.60 0.32 -10.03
C GLY A 252 8.03 -0.69 -11.01
N CYS A 253 8.86 -1.24 -11.87
CA CYS A 253 8.46 -2.27 -12.80
C CYS A 253 8.68 -3.66 -12.17
N GLU A 254 7.72 -4.57 -12.34
CA GLU A 254 7.81 -5.97 -11.91
C GLU A 254 6.82 -6.80 -12.74
N ALA A 255 7.28 -7.91 -13.31
CA ALA A 255 6.42 -8.85 -14.00
C ALA A 255 5.74 -9.78 -13.00
N LYS A 256 4.40 -9.84 -13.01
CA LYS A 256 3.65 -10.76 -12.14
C LYS A 256 3.69 -12.18 -12.67
N LEU A 257 3.55 -13.18 -11.79
CA LEU A 257 3.57 -14.59 -12.17
C LEU A 257 2.55 -14.93 -13.28
N ALA A 258 1.36 -14.32 -13.25
CA ALA A 258 0.36 -14.49 -14.31
C ALA A 258 0.87 -14.07 -15.68
N ALA A 259 1.64 -12.98 -15.75
CA ALA A 259 2.23 -12.49 -16.99
C ALA A 259 3.28 -13.46 -17.56
N PHE A 260 4.09 -14.09 -16.71
CA PHE A 260 5.02 -15.15 -17.14
C PHE A 260 4.28 -16.36 -17.74
N ILE A 261 3.14 -16.72 -17.16
CA ILE A 261 2.30 -17.82 -17.67
C ILE A 261 1.68 -17.43 -19.01
N ASP A 262 1.10 -16.24 -19.12
CA ASP A 262 0.47 -15.74 -20.35
C ASP A 262 1.47 -15.54 -21.50
N CYS A 263 2.74 -15.26 -21.18
CA CYS A 263 3.83 -15.19 -22.14
C CYS A 263 4.48 -16.56 -22.43
N GLY A 264 4.07 -17.64 -21.76
CA GLY A 264 4.66 -18.97 -21.94
C GLY A 264 6.12 -19.11 -21.51
N LEU A 265 6.61 -18.22 -20.64
CA LEU A 265 8.03 -18.14 -20.28
C LEU A 265 8.46 -19.18 -19.24
N LEU A 266 7.53 -19.77 -18.48
CA LEU A 266 7.86 -20.64 -17.34
C LEU A 266 8.45 -22.00 -17.73
N THR A 267 8.13 -22.53 -18.91
CA THR A 267 8.51 -23.91 -19.31
C THR A 267 10.02 -24.05 -19.56
N ALA A 268 10.66 -23.00 -20.07
CA ALA A 268 12.10 -22.97 -20.36
C ALA A 268 12.96 -22.61 -19.13
N MET A 269 12.36 -22.25 -18.00
CA MET A 269 13.10 -21.81 -16.81
C MET A 269 13.68 -22.99 -16.01
N PRO A 270 14.88 -22.85 -15.44
CA PRO A 270 15.38 -23.81 -14.44
C PRO A 270 14.40 -23.93 -13.26
N VAL A 271 14.22 -25.15 -12.75
CA VAL A 271 13.22 -25.46 -11.70
C VAL A 271 13.35 -24.55 -10.49
N VAL A 272 14.58 -24.31 -10.00
CA VAL A 272 14.85 -23.42 -8.85
C VAL A 272 14.39 -21.98 -9.11
N LYS A 273 14.59 -21.45 -10.32
CA LYS A 273 14.20 -20.07 -10.67
C LYS A 273 12.69 -19.95 -10.84
N ARG A 274 12.07 -20.99 -11.41
CA ARG A 274 10.62 -21.11 -11.51
C ARG A 274 10.00 -21.18 -10.12
N ASP A 275 10.44 -22.11 -9.28
CA ASP A 275 10.00 -22.26 -7.88
C ASP A 275 10.13 -20.95 -7.10
N ALA A 276 11.26 -20.23 -7.25
CA ALA A 276 11.48 -18.92 -6.65
C ALA A 276 10.41 -17.88 -7.04
N LEU A 277 9.98 -17.82 -8.31
CA LEU A 277 8.89 -16.92 -8.74
C LEU A 277 7.57 -17.25 -8.05
N TYR A 278 7.27 -18.54 -7.86
CA TYR A 278 6.07 -18.99 -7.16
C TYR A 278 6.10 -18.60 -5.68
N ILE A 279 7.23 -18.85 -5.01
CA ILE A 279 7.46 -18.48 -3.61
C ILE A 279 7.34 -16.96 -3.43
N TYR A 280 8.00 -16.17 -4.31
CA TYR A 280 7.95 -14.72 -4.24
C TYR A 280 6.54 -14.17 -4.46
N ASN A 281 5.82 -14.66 -5.47
CA ASN A 281 4.43 -14.29 -5.73
C ASN A 281 3.50 -14.66 -4.55
N ALA A 282 3.74 -15.80 -3.89
CA ALA A 282 3.03 -16.19 -2.68
C ALA A 282 3.23 -15.18 -1.56
N LEU A 283 4.49 -14.82 -1.30
CA LEU A 283 4.89 -13.87 -0.29
C LEU A 283 4.27 -12.50 -0.57
N CYS A 284 4.32 -12.01 -1.81
CA CYS A 284 3.68 -10.76 -2.22
C CYS A 284 2.16 -10.80 -1.98
N LYS A 285 1.48 -11.89 -2.38
CA LYS A 285 0.03 -12.04 -2.15
C LYS A 285 -0.30 -12.02 -0.67
N LEU A 286 0.38 -12.81 0.15
CA LEU A 286 0.16 -12.84 1.60
C LEU A 286 0.48 -11.49 2.25
N THR A 287 1.54 -10.81 1.82
CA THR A 287 1.92 -9.47 2.30
C THR A 287 0.83 -8.44 1.98
N TYR A 288 0.49 -8.24 0.71
CA TYR A 288 -0.39 -7.15 0.29
C TYR A 288 -1.89 -7.44 0.40
N LYS A 289 -2.32 -8.71 0.24
CA LYS A 289 -3.74 -9.07 0.32
C LYS A 289 -4.21 -9.30 1.75
N GLU A 290 -3.35 -9.91 2.57
CA GLU A 290 -3.69 -10.24 3.97
C GLU A 290 -3.09 -9.22 4.97
N GLY A 291 -2.19 -8.34 4.51
CA GLY A 291 -1.63 -7.24 5.29
C GLY A 291 -0.46 -7.63 6.20
N HIS A 292 0.19 -8.78 5.96
CA HIS A 292 1.35 -9.22 6.73
C HIS A 292 2.61 -8.39 6.41
N THR A 293 3.52 -8.18 7.36
CA THR A 293 4.87 -7.64 7.06
C THR A 293 5.92 -8.74 6.93
N PHE A 294 5.64 -9.91 7.53
CA PHE A 294 6.38 -11.15 7.33
C PHE A 294 5.43 -12.35 7.30
N VAL A 295 5.89 -13.46 6.74
CA VAL A 295 5.15 -14.72 6.66
C VAL A 295 6.02 -15.84 7.25
N PRO A 296 5.53 -16.59 8.27
CA PRO A 296 6.19 -17.80 8.73
C PRO A 296 6.37 -18.81 7.59
N LEU A 297 7.53 -19.45 7.53
CA LEU A 297 7.85 -20.37 6.44
C LEU A 297 6.84 -21.53 6.35
N CYS A 298 6.35 -22.03 7.49
CA CYS A 298 5.29 -23.05 7.53
C CYS A 298 3.99 -22.61 6.83
N LEU A 299 3.59 -21.35 7.01
CA LEU A 299 2.41 -20.76 6.36
C LEU A 299 2.66 -20.57 4.85
N LEU A 300 3.89 -20.22 4.47
CA LEU A 300 4.27 -20.11 3.06
C LEU A 300 4.24 -21.49 2.37
N LYS A 301 4.75 -22.53 3.04
CA LYS A 301 4.77 -23.92 2.56
C LYS A 301 3.38 -24.58 2.48
N CYS A 302 2.39 -24.12 3.25
CA CYS A 302 1.09 -24.79 3.34
C CYS A 302 0.26 -24.74 2.03
N GLY A 303 0.69 -24.01 1.00
CA GLY A 303 0.16 -24.07 -0.37
C GLY A 303 -1.27 -23.53 -0.58
N ARG A 304 -1.97 -23.11 0.49
CA ARG A 304 -3.39 -22.70 0.47
C ARG A 304 -3.67 -21.40 -0.31
N TRP A 305 -2.63 -20.69 -0.74
CA TRP A 305 -2.70 -19.42 -1.45
C TRP A 305 -2.70 -19.59 -2.99
N TYR A 306 -2.47 -20.80 -3.50
CA TYR A 306 -2.42 -21.09 -4.94
C TYR A 306 -3.75 -21.65 -5.45
N ASN A 307 -4.75 -20.78 -5.67
CA ASN A 307 -5.99 -21.16 -6.36
C ASN A 307 -6.21 -20.29 -7.60
N LYS A 308 -5.63 -20.73 -8.72
CA LYS A 308 -6.29 -20.87 -10.03
C LYS A 308 -5.36 -21.75 -10.89
N PRO A 309 -5.79 -22.95 -11.31
CA PRO A 309 -4.97 -23.83 -12.12
C PRO A 309 -4.77 -23.21 -13.51
N VAL A 310 -3.52 -23.08 -13.94
CA VAL A 310 -3.22 -23.27 -15.35
C VAL A 310 -2.88 -24.74 -15.46
N ALA A 311 -3.78 -25.49 -16.07
CA ALA A 311 -3.71 -26.94 -16.13
C ALA A 311 -2.30 -27.43 -16.54
N PRO A 312 -1.87 -28.59 -16.01
CA PRO A 312 -2.64 -29.53 -15.19
C PRO A 312 -2.25 -29.46 -13.70
N GLY A 313 -3.08 -28.82 -12.88
CA GLY A 313 -2.98 -28.83 -11.41
C GLY A 313 -2.37 -27.58 -10.75
N PRO A 314 -2.55 -27.38 -9.43
CA PRO A 314 -1.83 -26.36 -8.69
C PRO A 314 -0.33 -26.69 -8.72
N TYR A 315 0.49 -25.75 -9.20
CA TYR A 315 1.94 -25.92 -9.25
C TYR A 315 2.49 -26.08 -7.83
N GLN A 316 3.22 -27.17 -7.58
CA GLN A 316 3.84 -27.43 -6.30
C GLN A 316 5.32 -27.07 -6.36
N VAL A 317 5.77 -26.23 -5.43
CA VAL A 317 7.18 -25.89 -5.25
C VAL A 317 7.92 -27.15 -4.75
N THR A 318 8.98 -27.52 -5.46
CA THR A 318 9.75 -28.76 -5.21
C THR A 318 11.10 -28.49 -4.54
N LYS A 319 11.73 -27.37 -4.86
CA LYS A 319 13.08 -26.98 -4.41
C LYS A 319 13.02 -25.77 -3.48
N TRP A 320 12.38 -25.92 -2.32
CA TRP A 320 12.16 -24.81 -1.38
C TRP A 320 13.44 -24.14 -0.93
N ASP A 321 14.41 -24.92 -0.43
CA ASP A 321 15.62 -24.38 0.19
C ASP A 321 16.54 -23.75 -0.86
N GLU A 322 16.74 -24.39 -2.02
CA GLU A 322 17.55 -23.83 -3.10
C GLU A 322 16.91 -22.56 -3.69
N SER A 323 15.58 -22.54 -3.80
CA SER A 323 14.85 -21.39 -4.34
C SER A 323 14.82 -20.21 -3.37
N LEU A 324 14.65 -20.48 -2.07
CA LEU A 324 14.76 -19.45 -1.03
C LEU A 324 16.20 -18.92 -0.94
N THR A 325 17.21 -19.79 -1.00
CA THR A 325 18.62 -19.38 -1.04
C THR A 325 18.86 -18.43 -2.20
N TYR A 326 18.40 -18.79 -3.40
CA TYR A 326 18.47 -17.90 -4.57
C TYR A 326 17.78 -16.55 -4.33
N LEU A 327 16.57 -16.54 -3.76
CA LEU A 327 15.84 -15.30 -3.48
C LEU A 327 16.57 -14.39 -2.47
N LEU A 328 17.31 -14.97 -1.51
CA LEU A 328 18.15 -14.24 -0.57
C LEU A 328 19.38 -13.65 -1.27
N GLU A 329 20.06 -14.41 -2.13
CA GLU A 329 21.24 -13.97 -2.89
C GLU A 329 20.92 -12.76 -3.78
N ILE A 330 19.76 -12.76 -4.44
CA ILE A 330 19.30 -11.62 -5.25
C ILE A 330 18.63 -10.52 -4.42
N HIS A 331 18.60 -10.66 -3.09
CA HIS A 331 18.01 -9.73 -2.14
C HIS A 331 16.51 -9.43 -2.38
N ALA A 332 15.80 -10.34 -3.06
CA ALA A 332 14.37 -10.23 -3.33
C ALA A 332 13.53 -10.50 -2.07
N VAL A 333 14.00 -11.40 -1.21
CA VAL A 333 13.40 -11.70 0.10
C VAL A 333 14.42 -11.53 1.22
N GLY A 334 13.94 -11.42 2.45
CA GLY A 334 14.76 -11.49 3.66
C GLY A 334 14.22 -12.55 4.62
N ILE A 335 15.08 -13.00 5.53
CA ILE A 335 14.77 -13.98 6.56
C ILE A 335 15.20 -13.46 7.93
N SER A 336 14.45 -13.82 8.97
CA SER A 336 14.89 -13.65 10.36
C SER A 336 14.45 -14.84 11.22
N GLY A 337 15.27 -15.20 12.20
CA GLY A 337 15.16 -16.44 12.97
C GLY A 337 16.17 -17.49 12.48
N ASN A 338 16.01 -18.73 12.93
CA ASN A 338 16.83 -19.85 12.46
C ASN A 338 16.49 -20.15 11.00
N THR A 339 17.51 -20.11 10.14
CA THR A 339 17.33 -20.22 8.69
C THR A 339 16.72 -21.57 8.30
N PHE A 340 15.69 -21.54 7.46
CA PHE A 340 14.99 -22.71 6.89
C PHE A 340 14.20 -23.58 7.89
N GLU A 341 14.11 -23.21 9.16
CA GLU A 341 13.15 -23.81 10.09
C GLU A 341 11.73 -23.30 9.82
N ASP A 342 10.72 -24.09 10.20
CA ASP A 342 9.32 -23.79 9.88
C ASP A 342 8.79 -22.50 10.54
N GLU A 343 9.40 -22.08 11.65
CA GLU A 343 9.09 -20.81 12.35
C GLU A 343 9.83 -19.60 11.77
N CYS A 344 10.74 -19.81 10.81
CA CYS A 344 11.49 -18.75 10.16
C CYS A 344 10.56 -17.71 9.53
N SER A 345 10.82 -16.44 9.82
CA SER A 345 10.05 -15.33 9.26
C SER A 345 10.63 -14.92 7.90
N VAL A 346 9.87 -15.12 6.83
CA VAL A 346 10.22 -14.69 5.46
C VAL A 346 9.50 -13.38 5.14
N PHE A 347 10.18 -12.37 4.61
CA PHE A 347 9.58 -11.05 4.37
C PHE A 347 10.13 -10.36 3.12
N LEU A 348 9.36 -9.39 2.62
CA LEU A 348 9.85 -8.45 1.60
C LEU A 348 10.77 -7.42 2.28
N PRO A 349 12.02 -7.25 1.83
CA PRO A 349 12.99 -6.43 2.55
C PRO A 349 12.59 -4.96 2.73
N HIS A 350 11.87 -4.38 1.77
CA HIS A 350 11.40 -2.98 1.89
C HIS A 350 10.30 -2.82 2.93
N ILE A 351 9.38 -3.78 3.04
CA ILE A 351 8.30 -3.77 4.05
C ILE A 351 8.89 -3.89 5.45
N HIS A 352 9.79 -4.85 5.65
CA HIS A 352 10.48 -5.01 6.92
C HIS A 352 11.42 -3.82 7.24
N GLY A 353 11.99 -3.21 6.21
CA GLY A 353 12.76 -1.97 6.32
C GLY A 353 11.93 -0.81 6.88
N TYR A 354 10.65 -0.71 6.53
CA TYR A 354 9.75 0.31 7.10
C TYR A 354 9.52 0.10 8.59
N GLU A 355 9.26 -1.12 9.06
CA GLU A 355 9.13 -1.41 10.50
C GLU A 355 10.40 -1.02 11.26
N LYS A 356 11.58 -1.42 10.75
CA LYS A 356 12.87 -1.06 11.35
C LYS A 356 13.11 0.45 11.38
N SER A 357 12.74 1.17 10.31
CA SER A 357 12.87 2.63 10.30
C SER A 357 11.96 3.26 11.34
N ILE A 358 10.69 2.83 11.44
CA ILE A 358 9.76 3.34 12.44
C ILE A 358 10.31 3.13 13.85
N VAL A 359 10.82 1.94 14.16
CA VAL A 359 11.41 1.65 15.48
C VAL A 359 12.56 2.58 15.77
N ARG A 360 13.53 2.69 14.84
CA ARG A 360 14.67 3.60 14.98
C ARG A 360 14.21 5.03 15.21
N ASP A 361 13.33 5.53 14.36
CA ASP A 361 12.87 6.91 14.32
C ASP A 361 12.04 7.28 15.57
N ILE A 362 11.11 6.41 16.00
CA ILE A 362 10.36 6.59 17.25
C ILE A 362 11.30 6.60 18.46
N CYS A 363 12.27 5.67 18.51
CA CYS A 363 13.25 5.62 19.59
C CYS A 363 14.15 6.87 19.62
N THR A 364 14.53 7.42 18.45
CA THR A 364 15.26 8.69 18.36
C THR A 364 14.49 9.83 19.03
N VAL A 365 13.21 10.02 18.70
CA VAL A 365 12.38 11.07 19.32
C VAL A 365 12.15 10.81 20.80
N ARG A 366 11.84 9.56 21.17
CA ARG A 366 11.56 9.15 22.56
C ARG A 366 12.71 9.45 23.52
N ASN A 367 13.95 9.43 23.05
CA ASN A 367 15.13 9.68 23.88
C ASN A 367 15.42 11.18 24.06
N GLY A 368 14.66 12.07 23.39
CA GLY A 368 14.73 13.52 23.58
C GLY A 368 13.83 14.02 24.72
N MET A 369 13.70 15.34 24.80
CA MET A 369 12.70 16.01 25.65
C MET A 369 11.46 16.32 24.81
N PRO A 370 10.24 16.25 25.40
CA PRO A 370 9.04 16.66 24.68
C PRO A 370 9.11 18.16 24.36
N TRP A 371 8.55 18.55 23.23
CA TRP A 371 8.45 19.96 22.84
C TRP A 371 7.48 20.69 23.77
N VAL A 372 6.31 20.11 23.99
CA VAL A 372 5.39 20.55 25.06
C VAL A 372 5.95 20.08 26.40
N ASN A 373 6.54 20.98 27.19
CA ASN A 373 7.17 20.64 28.46
C ASN A 373 6.92 21.70 29.54
N TYR A 374 7.04 21.30 30.81
CA TYR A 374 6.96 22.16 32.01
C TYR A 374 5.69 23.02 32.11
N MET A 375 4.58 22.57 31.52
CA MET A 375 3.29 23.24 31.60
C MET A 375 2.40 22.57 32.64
N GLU A 376 1.89 23.35 33.58
CA GLU A 376 0.81 22.91 34.47
C GLU A 376 -0.53 22.98 33.72
N ILE A 377 -1.28 21.89 33.77
CA ILE A 377 -2.58 21.76 33.13
C ILE A 377 -3.65 21.87 34.21
N ASP A 378 -4.56 22.82 34.08
CA ASP A 378 -5.74 22.89 34.95
C ASP A 378 -6.65 21.68 34.67
N GLU A 379 -6.70 20.75 35.61
CA GLU A 379 -7.53 19.54 35.53
C GLU A 379 -9.02 19.84 35.35
N LYS A 380 -9.48 21.04 35.77
CA LYS A 380 -10.88 21.47 35.61
C LYS A 380 -11.30 21.56 34.15
N LEU A 381 -10.36 21.76 33.22
CA LEU A 381 -10.63 21.82 31.78
C LEU A 381 -11.25 20.53 31.22
N PHE A 382 -11.08 19.40 31.91
CA PHE A 382 -11.56 18.09 31.47
C PHE A 382 -12.75 17.56 32.26
N ASN A 383 -13.44 18.43 33.01
CA ASN A 383 -14.65 18.08 33.76
C ASN A 383 -14.51 16.83 34.66
N GLY A 384 -13.32 16.59 35.22
CA GLY A 384 -13.01 15.45 36.08
C GLY A 384 -12.77 14.10 35.38
N ASP A 385 -12.73 14.06 34.04
CA ASP A 385 -12.40 12.83 33.30
C ASP A 385 -10.92 12.46 33.46
N GLN A 386 -10.67 11.45 34.29
CA GLN A 386 -9.33 10.97 34.65
C GLN A 386 -8.52 10.49 33.45
N ASP A 387 -9.17 9.89 32.44
CA ASP A 387 -8.45 9.40 31.26
C ASP A 387 -7.94 10.61 30.43
N GLN A 388 -8.74 11.68 30.31
CA GLN A 388 -8.35 12.91 29.59
C GLN A 388 -7.28 13.70 30.34
N ILE A 389 -7.42 13.85 31.66
CA ILE A 389 -6.41 14.51 32.53
C ILE A 389 -5.07 13.77 32.41
N ARG A 390 -5.07 12.43 32.49
CA ARG A 390 -3.85 11.64 32.34
C ARG A 390 -3.27 11.76 30.93
N ALA A 391 -4.11 11.77 29.89
CA ALA A 391 -3.64 11.99 28.52
C ALA A 391 -2.97 13.35 28.34
N ALA A 392 -3.53 14.41 28.96
CA ALA A 392 -2.97 15.75 28.94
C ALA A 392 -1.59 15.79 29.63
N HIS A 393 -1.45 15.17 30.80
CA HIS A 393 -0.17 15.00 31.48
C HIS A 393 0.85 14.19 30.67
N LEU A 394 0.42 13.12 29.98
CA LEU A 394 1.32 12.35 29.12
C LEU A 394 1.88 13.22 27.98
N ILE A 395 1.05 14.08 27.39
CA ILE A 395 1.50 15.01 26.34
C ILE A 395 2.56 15.98 26.88
N THR A 396 2.45 16.48 28.11
CA THR A 396 3.46 17.42 28.65
C THR A 396 4.73 16.74 29.14
N GLN A 397 4.71 15.42 29.35
CA GLN A 397 5.80 14.67 29.98
C GLN A 397 6.56 13.75 29.04
N LYS A 398 5.98 13.34 27.90
CA LYS A 398 6.54 12.29 27.03
C LYS A 398 6.74 12.80 25.59
N PRO A 399 7.93 12.56 24.99
CA PRO A 399 8.17 12.90 23.58
C PRO A 399 7.34 12.08 22.58
N VAL A 400 6.87 10.89 22.98
CA VAL A 400 6.03 10.06 22.13
C VAL A 400 4.82 9.60 22.93
N VAL A 401 3.62 9.95 22.46
CA VAL A 401 2.35 9.64 23.12
C VAL A 401 1.37 9.02 22.13
N VAL A 402 0.65 7.99 22.57
CA VAL A 402 -0.45 7.39 21.81
C VAL A 402 -1.76 7.48 22.60
N LEU A 403 -2.75 8.17 22.03
CA LEU A 403 -4.11 8.24 22.58
C LEU A 403 -5.05 7.36 21.75
N SER A 404 -5.51 6.27 22.36
CA SER A 404 -6.53 5.39 21.79
C SER A 404 -7.91 5.74 22.34
N GLY A 405 -8.97 5.56 21.55
CA GLY A 405 -10.34 5.71 22.04
C GLY A 405 -11.36 5.79 20.91
N ARG A 406 -12.61 5.50 21.24
CA ARG A 406 -13.74 5.58 20.30
C ARG A 406 -14.04 7.00 19.83
N GLY A 407 -14.90 7.12 18.82
CA GLY A 407 -15.57 8.39 18.52
C GLY A 407 -16.35 8.86 19.76
N GLY A 408 -16.26 10.15 20.09
CA GLY A 408 -16.91 10.73 21.27
C GLY A 408 -16.11 10.73 22.57
N CYS A 409 -14.95 10.06 22.65
CA CYS A 409 -14.11 10.08 23.88
C CYS A 409 -13.26 11.35 24.07
N GLY A 410 -13.32 12.32 23.16
CA GLY A 410 -12.62 13.60 23.31
C GLY A 410 -11.11 13.60 22.97
N LYS A 411 -10.58 12.62 22.23
CA LYS A 411 -9.15 12.59 21.81
C LYS A 411 -8.66 13.92 21.23
N THR A 412 -9.38 14.46 20.23
CA THR A 412 -9.04 15.74 19.60
C THR A 412 -9.22 16.93 20.56
N HIS A 413 -10.16 16.83 21.51
CA HIS A 413 -10.39 17.88 22.51
C HIS A 413 -9.21 17.98 23.48
N VAL A 414 -8.66 16.85 23.95
CA VAL A 414 -7.45 16.83 24.78
C VAL A 414 -6.30 17.52 24.06
N VAL A 415 -6.01 17.11 22.82
CA VAL A 415 -4.91 17.71 22.04
C VAL A 415 -5.16 19.19 21.79
N SER A 416 -6.36 19.57 21.35
CA SER A 416 -6.68 20.98 21.10
C SER A 416 -6.51 21.84 22.35
N THR A 417 -6.97 21.36 23.51
CA THR A 417 -6.88 22.11 24.77
C THR A 417 -5.43 22.31 25.19
N VAL A 418 -4.61 21.25 25.10
CA VAL A 418 -3.17 21.35 25.39
C VAL A 418 -2.47 22.31 24.43
N LEU A 419 -2.73 22.19 23.12
CA LEU A 419 -2.10 23.05 22.12
C LEU A 419 -2.50 24.52 22.25
N SER A 420 -3.79 24.82 22.46
CA SER A 420 -4.25 26.18 22.71
C SER A 420 -3.51 26.79 23.90
N LYS A 421 -3.30 26.00 24.97
CA LYS A 421 -2.60 26.52 26.15
C LYS A 421 -1.12 26.79 25.91
N VAL A 422 -0.46 25.95 25.11
CA VAL A 422 0.94 26.17 24.70
C VAL A 422 1.07 27.46 23.90
N LEU A 423 0.20 27.66 22.90
CA LEU A 423 0.20 28.86 22.07
C LEU A 423 -0.05 30.14 22.89
N GLU A 424 -1.00 30.11 23.84
CA GLU A 424 -1.26 31.23 24.77
C GLU A 424 -0.02 31.61 25.61
N LEU A 425 0.73 30.62 26.08
CA LEU A 425 1.92 30.85 26.90
C LEU A 425 3.07 31.43 26.07
N GLU A 426 3.25 30.96 24.83
CA GLU A 426 4.26 31.49 23.90
C GLU A 426 3.94 32.93 23.49
N GLU A 427 2.66 33.26 23.20
CA GLU A 427 2.23 34.62 22.91
C GLU A 427 2.42 35.58 24.10
N SER A 428 2.14 35.11 25.31
CA SER A 428 2.32 35.90 26.54
C SER A 428 3.79 36.23 26.82
N GLN A 429 4.72 35.31 26.51
CA GLN A 429 6.15 35.55 26.65
C GLN A 429 6.70 36.52 25.58
N MET A 430 6.10 36.54 24.40
CA MET A 430 6.50 37.43 23.30
C MET A 430 6.00 38.88 23.47
N SER A 431 4.98 39.10 24.30
CA SER A 431 4.36 40.42 24.55
C SER A 431 5.06 41.24 25.64
N GLY A 432 6.01 40.64 26.37
CA GLY A 432 6.63 41.23 27.57
C GLY A 432 7.89 42.08 27.35
N ASP A 433 8.49 42.07 26.16
CA ASP A 433 9.70 42.88 25.85
C ASP A 433 9.31 44.13 25.05
N GLN A 434 9.10 45.25 25.76
CA GLN A 434 9.17 46.58 25.15
C GLN A 434 10.65 46.99 25.04
N CYS A 435 11.25 46.85 23.86
CA CYS A 435 12.44 47.59 23.44
C CYS A 435 12.47 47.75 21.91
N ASP A 436 12.26 49.00 21.49
CA ASP A 436 12.57 49.67 20.23
C ASP A 436 12.31 49.02 18.86
N HIS A 437 11.54 49.77 18.06
CA HIS A 437 11.28 49.59 16.64
C HIS A 437 12.57 49.50 15.82
N GLN A 438 12.96 48.30 15.41
CA GLN A 438 13.59 48.04 14.12
C GLN A 438 12.98 46.79 13.48
N GLU A 439 12.44 46.98 12.27
CA GLU A 439 11.87 45.95 11.41
C GLU A 439 12.87 44.79 11.21
N THR A 440 12.68 43.71 11.95
CA THR A 440 13.33 42.43 11.68
C THR A 440 12.30 41.51 11.03
N SER A 441 12.47 41.33 9.72
CA SER A 441 11.77 40.32 8.95
C SER A 441 12.20 38.94 9.43
N GLY A 442 11.26 38.14 9.94
CA GLY A 442 11.45 36.69 10.18
C GLY A 442 11.36 36.20 11.63
N LYS A 443 10.36 36.61 12.42
CA LYS A 443 9.98 35.86 13.63
C LYS A 443 8.89 34.85 13.29
N LEU A 444 9.22 33.57 13.49
CA LEU A 444 8.39 32.40 13.21
C LEU A 444 7.11 32.42 14.05
N GLN A 445 5.95 32.14 13.45
CA GLN A 445 4.70 32.02 14.22
C GLN A 445 4.73 30.70 14.99
N PRO A 446 4.36 30.63 16.28
CA PRO A 446 4.40 29.39 17.06
C PRO A 446 3.59 28.23 16.45
N SER A 447 2.55 28.57 15.67
CA SER A 447 1.78 27.61 14.88
C SER A 447 2.58 26.89 13.79
N GLU A 448 3.69 27.46 13.30
CA GLU A 448 4.54 26.86 12.25
C GLU A 448 5.37 25.68 12.78
N SER A 449 5.59 25.62 14.10
CA SER A 449 6.26 24.51 14.79
C SER A 449 5.39 23.25 14.94
N ILE A 450 4.08 23.35 14.67
CA ILE A 450 3.09 22.28 14.89
C ILE A 450 2.60 21.75 13.54
N LEU A 451 2.84 20.46 13.30
CA LEU A 451 2.33 19.76 12.13
C LEU A 451 1.16 18.84 12.50
N LEU A 452 -0.04 19.23 12.09
CA LEU A 452 -1.25 18.42 12.21
C LEU A 452 -1.50 17.61 10.93
N THR A 453 -1.64 16.29 11.07
CA THR A 453 -1.87 15.40 9.93
C THR A 453 -2.97 14.38 10.18
N ALA A 454 -3.60 13.95 9.09
CA ALA A 454 -4.52 12.81 9.08
C ALA A 454 -4.41 12.04 7.76
N PRO A 455 -4.80 10.76 7.69
CA PRO A 455 -4.73 9.95 6.48
C PRO A 455 -5.74 10.38 5.40
N THR A 456 -6.87 11.00 5.78
CA THR A 456 -7.93 11.43 4.85
C THR A 456 -8.15 12.94 4.91
N GLY A 457 -8.57 13.55 3.79
CA GLY A 457 -8.82 14.99 3.71
C GLY A 457 -9.92 15.47 4.65
N ARG A 458 -10.96 14.66 4.86
CA ARG A 458 -12.05 14.99 5.80
C ARG A 458 -11.56 14.97 7.26
N ALA A 459 -10.79 13.95 7.65
CA ALA A 459 -10.21 13.89 8.98
C ALA A 459 -9.25 15.05 9.24
N ALA A 460 -8.40 15.41 8.26
CA ALA A 460 -7.54 16.57 8.34
C ALA A 460 -8.34 17.88 8.50
N SER A 461 -9.39 18.07 7.70
CA SER A 461 -10.26 19.25 7.82
C SER A 461 -10.93 19.37 9.19
N ILE A 462 -11.45 18.27 9.74
CA ILE A 462 -12.05 18.25 11.09
C ILE A 462 -11.01 18.55 12.16
N LEU A 463 -9.82 17.94 12.05
CA LEU A 463 -8.71 18.17 12.97
C LEU A 463 -8.34 19.66 12.99
N GLY A 464 -8.12 20.26 11.82
CA GLY A 464 -7.74 21.68 11.73
C GLY A 464 -8.84 22.64 12.19
N LYS A 465 -10.11 22.34 11.90
CA LYS A 465 -11.25 23.12 12.42
C LYS A 465 -11.34 23.08 13.95
N ARG A 466 -10.99 21.96 14.59
CA ARG A 466 -11.06 21.80 16.04
C ARG A 466 -9.89 22.46 16.76
N THR A 467 -8.68 22.36 16.21
CA THR A 467 -7.46 22.91 16.81
C THR A 467 -7.25 24.38 16.47
N GLY A 468 -7.89 24.90 15.42
CA GLY A 468 -7.63 26.25 14.89
C GLY A 468 -6.33 26.35 14.08
N ILE A 469 -5.60 25.25 13.89
CA ILE A 469 -4.32 25.18 13.15
C ILE A 469 -4.56 24.45 11.82
N GLU A 470 -3.91 24.89 10.73
CA GLU A 470 -4.04 24.22 9.44
C GLU A 470 -3.54 22.76 9.52
N ALA A 471 -4.36 21.82 9.05
CA ALA A 471 -4.06 20.39 9.07
C ALA A 471 -4.04 19.81 7.65
N TYR A 472 -3.13 18.88 7.41
CA TYR A 472 -2.85 18.34 6.08
C TYR A 472 -3.03 16.83 6.03
N THR A 473 -3.19 16.27 4.83
CA THR A 473 -3.10 14.82 4.71
C THR A 473 -1.64 14.36 4.81
N LEU A 474 -1.37 13.18 5.35
CA LEU A 474 -0.01 12.61 5.36
C LEU A 474 0.62 12.62 3.96
N HIS A 475 -0.17 12.26 2.94
CA HIS A 475 0.27 12.25 1.55
C HIS A 475 0.55 13.66 1.01
N SER A 476 -0.22 14.67 1.41
CA SER A 476 0.03 16.07 1.04
C SER A 476 1.39 16.55 1.57
N VAL A 477 1.73 16.21 2.81
CA VAL A 477 3.03 16.55 3.41
C VAL A 477 4.17 15.84 2.65
N ILE A 478 4.06 14.53 2.46
CA ILE A 478 5.06 13.73 1.73
C ILE A 478 5.24 14.26 0.29
N PHE A 479 4.13 14.53 -0.40
CA PHE A 479 4.15 15.06 -1.76
C PHE A 479 4.83 16.43 -1.81
N SER A 480 4.52 17.34 -0.87
CA SER A 480 5.13 18.66 -0.82
C SER A 480 6.66 18.59 -0.71
N TYR A 481 7.17 17.63 0.07
CA TYR A 481 8.62 17.42 0.21
C TYR A 481 9.26 16.98 -1.11
N PHE A 482 8.66 15.99 -1.77
CA PHE A 482 9.22 15.49 -3.03
C PHE A 482 9.09 16.50 -4.17
N HIS A 483 8.01 17.27 -4.19
CA HIS A 483 7.83 18.38 -5.13
C HIS A 483 8.92 19.43 -4.93
N TRP A 484 9.09 19.92 -3.71
CA TRP A 484 10.16 20.85 -3.35
C TRP A 484 11.55 20.30 -3.70
N LEU A 485 11.85 19.04 -3.36
CA LEU A 485 13.14 18.41 -3.67
C LEU A 485 13.40 18.35 -5.18
N LYS A 486 12.35 18.18 -6.00
CA LYS A 486 12.46 18.20 -7.46
C LYS A 486 12.79 19.61 -7.95
N GLU A 487 12.07 20.63 -7.48
CA GLU A 487 12.33 22.03 -7.86
C GLU A 487 13.75 22.47 -7.50
N VAL A 488 14.23 22.09 -6.32
CA VAL A 488 15.61 22.36 -5.88
C VAL A 488 16.64 21.71 -6.83
N LYS A 489 16.41 20.45 -7.22
CA LYS A 489 17.29 19.76 -8.18
C LYS A 489 17.27 20.38 -9.57
N GLU A 490 16.13 20.89 -9.98
CA GLU A 490 15.93 21.58 -11.27
C GLU A 490 16.36 23.05 -11.22
N LYS A 491 16.88 23.53 -10.08
CA LYS A 491 17.26 24.94 -9.82
C LYS A 491 16.10 25.91 -10.05
N GLN A 492 14.87 25.46 -9.84
CA GLN A 492 13.65 26.26 -9.93
C GLN A 492 13.25 26.87 -8.59
N ASN A 493 13.76 26.34 -7.48
CA ASN A 493 13.45 26.81 -6.14
C ASN A 493 14.70 26.73 -5.23
N GLU A 494 14.97 27.81 -4.50
CA GLU A 494 16.08 27.92 -3.53
C GLU A 494 15.58 28.01 -2.08
N SER A 495 14.26 28.06 -1.85
CA SER A 495 13.68 28.18 -0.51
C SER A 495 13.84 26.90 0.31
N THR A 496 13.71 27.03 1.63
CA THR A 496 13.53 25.87 2.52
C THR A 496 12.18 25.21 2.27
N TRP A 497 12.04 23.95 2.71
CA TRP A 497 10.79 23.22 2.60
C TRP A 497 9.76 23.78 3.60
N LYS A 498 8.50 23.88 3.20
CA LYS A 498 7.40 24.48 4.00
C LYS A 498 7.33 24.01 5.46
N PHE A 499 7.68 22.77 5.75
CA PHE A 499 7.56 22.16 7.07
C PHE A 499 8.90 22.02 7.79
N SER A 500 9.91 22.82 7.43
CA SER A 500 11.28 22.68 7.96
C SER A 500 11.37 22.98 9.46
N ASP A 501 10.49 23.85 9.97
CA ASP A 501 10.53 24.32 11.36
C ASP A 501 9.65 23.52 12.31
N VAL A 502 9.18 22.34 11.91
CA VAL A 502 8.29 21.50 12.72
C VAL A 502 9.03 20.85 13.89
N ASN A 503 8.49 21.03 15.11
CA ASN A 503 8.97 20.39 16.34
C ASN A 503 7.97 19.37 16.89
N LEU A 504 6.67 19.53 16.61
CA LEU A 504 5.60 18.65 17.08
C LEU A 504 4.81 18.06 15.89
N LEU A 505 4.74 16.73 15.82
CA LEU A 505 3.87 16.01 14.89
C LEU A 505 2.65 15.46 15.63
N VAL A 506 1.45 15.82 15.18
CA VAL A 506 0.18 15.19 15.60
C VAL A 506 -0.43 14.45 14.43
N CYS A 507 -0.74 13.17 14.60
CA CYS A 507 -1.42 12.34 13.61
C CYS A 507 -2.77 11.86 14.15
N ASP A 508 -3.88 12.21 13.49
CA ASP A 508 -5.21 11.66 13.80
C ASP A 508 -5.60 10.49 12.87
N GLU A 509 -6.58 9.69 13.28
CA GLU A 509 -7.06 8.48 12.58
C GLU A 509 -5.91 7.49 12.24
N CYS A 510 -4.97 7.30 13.16
CA CYS A 510 -3.78 6.46 12.97
C CYS A 510 -4.07 4.99 12.66
N SER A 511 -5.30 4.50 12.90
CA SER A 511 -5.73 3.15 12.52
C SER A 511 -5.64 2.93 11.01
N LEU A 512 -5.74 3.99 10.20
CA LEU A 512 -5.69 3.94 8.74
C LEU A 512 -4.26 4.11 8.18
N ILE A 513 -3.28 4.42 9.02
CA ILE A 513 -1.91 4.67 8.60
C ILE A 513 -1.18 3.34 8.38
N SER A 514 -0.42 3.25 7.28
CA SER A 514 0.43 2.10 6.97
C SER A 514 1.86 2.29 7.48
N VAL A 515 2.59 1.18 7.64
CA VAL A 515 4.02 1.25 8.03
C VAL A 515 4.85 1.99 6.98
N LYS A 516 4.50 1.86 5.69
CA LYS A 516 5.18 2.55 4.59
C LYS A 516 5.02 4.08 4.69
N SER A 517 3.78 4.55 4.79
CA SER A 517 3.49 5.99 4.79
C SER A 517 4.04 6.67 6.04
N PHE A 518 3.89 6.04 7.21
CA PHE A 518 4.45 6.59 8.44
C PHE A 518 5.99 6.58 8.45
N SER A 519 6.61 5.47 8.04
CA SER A 519 8.07 5.40 7.91
C SER A 519 8.61 6.48 6.99
N THR A 520 7.94 6.72 5.85
CA THR A 520 8.36 7.73 4.89
C THR A 520 8.24 9.14 5.47
N LEU A 521 7.11 9.47 6.07
CA LEU A 521 6.88 10.78 6.70
C LEU A 521 7.91 11.05 7.80
N LEU A 522 8.06 10.10 8.74
CA LEU A 522 8.91 10.31 9.91
C LEU A 522 10.39 10.42 9.53
N ASN A 523 10.84 9.66 8.53
CA ASN A 523 12.21 9.76 8.00
C ASN A 523 12.47 11.12 7.34
N ILE A 524 11.48 11.69 6.64
CA ILE A 524 11.58 13.04 6.07
C ILE A 524 11.68 14.07 7.19
N LEU A 525 10.78 14.02 8.18
CA LEU A 525 10.74 14.99 9.28
C LEU A 525 12.04 14.96 10.09
N LEU A 526 12.51 13.80 10.53
CA LEU A 526 13.75 13.70 11.32
C LEU A 526 15.01 14.17 10.57
N LYS A 527 14.99 14.17 9.23
CA LYS A 527 16.12 14.65 8.42
C LYS A 527 16.07 16.14 8.11
N LYS A 528 14.90 16.76 8.20
CA LYS A 528 14.64 18.10 7.68
C LYS A 528 14.09 19.07 8.72
N THR A 529 13.80 18.59 9.91
CA THR A 529 13.14 19.34 10.98
C THR A 529 13.78 19.00 12.31
N ALA A 530 13.56 19.85 13.32
CA ALA A 530 13.95 19.60 14.70
C ALA A 530 12.84 18.86 15.47
N LEU A 531 12.29 17.79 14.88
CA LEU A 531 11.17 17.05 15.47
C LEU A 531 11.54 16.51 16.86
N GLN A 532 10.83 17.00 17.88
CA GLN A 532 11.04 16.69 19.29
C GLN A 532 9.88 15.87 19.88
N GLN A 533 8.69 15.95 19.30
CA GLN A 533 7.52 15.28 19.85
C GLN A 533 6.56 14.69 18.81
N ILE A 534 5.98 13.53 19.12
CA ILE A 534 4.98 12.83 18.30
C ILE A 534 3.77 12.48 19.17
N ILE A 535 2.58 12.87 18.71
CA ILE A 535 1.29 12.50 19.30
C ILE A 535 0.47 11.73 18.26
N LEU A 536 0.15 10.47 18.56
CA LEU A 536 -0.65 9.61 17.69
C LEU A 536 -2.05 9.42 18.28
N LEU A 537 -3.09 9.73 17.51
CA LEU A 537 -4.49 9.59 17.90
C LEU A 537 -5.16 8.53 17.02
N GLY A 538 -5.98 7.68 17.61
CA GLY A 538 -6.78 6.71 16.85
C GLY A 538 -7.63 5.81 17.72
N ASP A 539 -8.11 4.72 17.13
CA ASP A 539 -8.86 3.67 17.82
C ASP A 539 -8.30 2.30 17.43
N VAL A 540 -7.70 1.59 18.39
CA VAL A 540 -7.07 0.27 18.18
C VAL A 540 -8.08 -0.81 17.78
N ASN A 541 -9.37 -0.61 18.03
CA ASN A 541 -10.42 -1.58 17.71
C ASN A 541 -10.99 -1.42 16.29
N GLN A 542 -10.68 -0.31 15.61
CA GLN A 542 -11.10 -0.11 14.23
C GLN A 542 -10.33 -1.01 13.26
N LEU A 543 -10.85 -1.12 12.03
CA LEU A 543 -10.15 -1.80 10.95
C LEU A 543 -8.76 -1.20 10.74
N PRO A 544 -7.71 -2.03 10.59
CA PRO A 544 -6.37 -1.58 10.30
C PRO A 544 -6.26 -1.03 8.87
N SER A 545 -5.11 -0.42 8.55
CA SER A 545 -4.83 0.12 7.22
C SER A 545 -4.91 -0.95 6.12
N ILE A 546 -5.21 -0.53 4.89
CA ILE A 546 -5.32 -1.45 3.74
C ILE A 546 -3.95 -2.04 3.36
N GLU A 547 -2.90 -1.23 3.46
CA GLU A 547 -1.52 -1.66 3.21
C GLU A 547 -1.00 -2.59 4.33
N PRO A 548 0.13 -3.31 4.08
CA PRO A 548 0.75 -4.19 5.06
C PRO A 548 1.06 -3.52 6.42
N GLY A 549 0.93 -4.29 7.50
CA GLY A 549 1.25 -3.89 8.87
C GLY A 549 0.03 -3.61 9.74
N ASN A 550 0.27 -3.43 11.04
CA ASN A 550 -0.76 -3.12 12.03
C ASN A 550 -0.33 -1.93 12.91
N PHE A 551 0.05 -0.84 12.23
CA PHE A 551 0.82 0.27 12.81
C PHE A 551 0.32 0.76 14.17
N LEU A 552 -0.93 1.25 14.26
CA LEU A 552 -1.45 1.82 15.51
C LEU A 552 -1.48 0.79 16.64
N SER A 553 -1.98 -0.42 16.39
CA SER A 553 -2.09 -1.46 17.42
C SER A 553 -0.72 -1.92 17.91
N ASP A 554 0.23 -2.11 16.99
CA ASP A 554 1.60 -2.53 17.33
C ASP A 554 2.33 -1.47 18.15
N VAL A 555 2.25 -0.20 17.75
CA VAL A 555 2.88 0.92 18.47
C VAL A 555 2.20 1.15 19.81
N TYR A 556 0.87 1.13 19.88
CA TYR A 556 0.10 1.27 21.12
C TYR A 556 0.54 0.21 22.14
N HIS A 557 0.50 -1.07 21.79
CA HIS A 557 0.83 -2.15 22.73
C HIS A 557 2.32 -2.21 23.09
N ALA A 558 3.21 -1.71 22.22
CA ALA A 558 4.63 -1.60 22.56
C ALA A 558 4.91 -0.46 23.56
N LEU A 559 4.17 0.65 23.48
CA LEU A 559 4.33 1.84 24.31
C LEU A 559 3.51 1.80 25.61
N GLU A 560 2.42 1.03 25.64
CA GLU A 560 1.57 0.81 26.82
C GLU A 560 2.36 0.28 28.02
N GLN A 561 3.38 -0.55 27.78
CA GLN A 561 4.24 -1.11 28.83
C GLN A 561 5.12 -0.07 29.54
N ASN A 562 5.27 1.15 29.00
CA ASN A 562 6.15 2.20 29.53
C ASN A 562 5.40 3.51 29.83
N ASP A 563 4.07 3.44 29.97
CA ASP A 563 3.21 4.59 30.26
C ASP A 563 3.35 5.73 29.22
N CYS A 564 3.45 5.35 27.93
CA CYS A 564 3.45 6.27 26.79
C CYS A 564 2.19 6.13 25.92
N ALA A 565 1.23 5.31 26.34
CA ALA A 565 -0.03 5.08 25.63
C ALA A 565 -1.19 4.96 26.62
N ILE A 566 -2.35 5.50 26.25
CA ILE A 566 -3.57 5.48 27.08
C ILE A 566 -4.81 5.29 26.20
N THR A 567 -5.81 4.60 26.75
CA THR A 567 -7.14 4.48 26.14
C THR A 567 -8.15 5.35 26.87
N LEU A 568 -8.76 6.30 26.16
CA LEU A 568 -9.86 7.14 26.64
C LEU A 568 -11.18 6.37 26.56
N ARG A 569 -11.82 6.12 27.71
CA ARG A 569 -13.02 5.27 27.80
C ARG A 569 -14.33 6.02 27.93
N THR A 570 -14.31 7.17 28.59
CA THR A 570 -15.49 7.98 28.88
C THR A 570 -16.08 8.56 27.58
N ASN A 571 -17.39 8.41 27.38
CA ASN A 571 -18.10 9.04 26.27
C ASN A 571 -18.62 10.40 26.68
N HIS A 572 -18.32 11.43 25.89
CA HIS A 572 -18.77 12.81 26.14
C HIS A 572 -19.92 13.25 25.22
N ARG A 573 -20.42 12.36 24.36
CA ARG A 573 -21.58 12.59 23.49
C ARG A 573 -22.80 11.88 24.05
N ALA A 574 -23.71 12.63 24.68
CA ALA A 574 -24.92 12.05 25.28
C ALA A 574 -25.80 11.36 24.22
N GLU A 575 -25.91 11.96 23.04
CA GLU A 575 -26.67 11.48 21.89
C GLU A 575 -26.16 10.14 21.31
N SER A 576 -24.93 9.72 21.66
CA SER A 576 -24.32 8.48 21.14
C SER A 576 -24.20 7.37 22.19
N GLN A 577 -24.76 7.53 23.40
CA GLN A 577 -24.49 6.63 24.53
C GLN A 577 -24.76 5.15 24.21
N LEU A 578 -25.90 4.82 23.59
CA LEU A 578 -26.20 3.44 23.21
C LEU A 578 -25.31 2.93 22.07
N ILE A 579 -24.95 3.80 21.12
CA ILE A 579 -24.04 3.47 20.02
C ILE A 579 -22.67 3.08 20.59
N VAL A 580 -22.15 3.86 21.54
CA VAL A 580 -20.86 3.60 22.20
C VAL A 580 -20.90 2.32 23.03
N GLU A 581 -21.98 2.08 23.76
CA GLU A 581 -22.16 0.85 24.55
C GLU A 581 -22.28 -0.39 23.64
N ASN A 582 -23.02 -0.30 22.54
CA ASN A 582 -23.08 -1.38 21.56
C ASN A 582 -21.73 -1.60 20.85
N ALA A 583 -20.99 -0.54 20.54
CA ALA A 583 -19.64 -0.66 20.01
C ALA A 583 -18.72 -1.38 21.03
N ARG A 584 -18.84 -1.08 22.33
CA ARG A 584 -18.14 -1.80 23.40
C ARG A 584 -18.48 -3.29 23.39
N ARG A 585 -19.77 -3.65 23.35
CA ARG A 585 -20.22 -5.05 23.26
C ARG A 585 -19.64 -5.76 22.04
N ILE A 586 -19.74 -5.14 20.86
CA ILE A 586 -19.22 -5.70 19.60
C ILE A 586 -17.71 -5.94 19.71
N SER A 587 -16.94 -5.02 20.30
CA SER A 587 -15.49 -5.20 20.50
C SER A 587 -15.15 -6.33 21.48
N GLN A 588 -16.08 -6.65 22.39
CA GLN A 588 -16.00 -7.78 23.31
C GLN A 588 -16.60 -9.06 22.74
N GLN A 589 -16.99 -9.06 21.45
CA GLN A 589 -17.65 -10.18 20.78
C GLN A 589 -19.00 -10.55 21.42
N GLU A 590 -19.66 -9.57 22.02
CA GLU A 590 -21.02 -9.65 22.55
C GLU A 590 -22.00 -9.02 21.55
N MET A 591 -23.22 -9.57 21.49
CA MET A 591 -24.26 -9.05 20.61
C MET A 591 -24.69 -7.63 21.04
N PRO A 592 -24.92 -6.71 20.08
CA PRO A 592 -25.49 -5.40 20.40
C PRO A 592 -26.92 -5.53 20.94
N ILE A 593 -27.32 -4.58 21.78
CA ILE A 593 -28.70 -4.48 22.27
C ILE A 593 -29.50 -3.59 21.34
N PHE A 594 -30.68 -4.06 20.98
CA PHE A 594 -31.66 -3.32 20.20
C PHE A 594 -32.84 -2.98 21.11
N PRO A 595 -33.02 -1.71 21.49
CA PRO A 595 -34.16 -1.29 22.28
C PRO A 595 -35.44 -1.27 21.43
N ASP A 596 -36.58 -1.51 22.06
CA ASP A 596 -37.90 -1.41 21.40
C ASP A 596 -38.24 0.06 21.03
N ASP A 597 -37.68 1.02 21.76
CA ASP A 597 -37.84 2.45 21.49
C ASP A 597 -36.84 2.92 20.43
N CYS A 598 -37.36 3.19 19.22
CA CYS A 598 -36.61 3.71 18.08
C CYS A 598 -35.95 5.08 18.33
N LYS A 599 -36.38 5.84 19.36
CA LYS A 599 -35.76 7.11 19.76
C LYS A 599 -34.40 6.93 20.44
N LYS A 600 -34.05 5.73 20.89
CA LYS A 600 -32.78 5.44 21.57
C LYS A 600 -31.57 5.31 20.63
N GLY A 601 -31.71 5.69 19.35
CA GLY A 601 -30.58 5.87 18.43
C GLY A 601 -29.99 4.57 17.86
N PHE A 602 -30.57 3.40 18.13
CA PHE A 602 -30.10 2.13 17.57
C PHE A 602 -31.28 1.26 17.12
N ILE A 603 -31.47 1.12 15.81
CA ILE A 603 -32.66 0.48 15.21
C ILE A 603 -32.27 -0.86 14.58
N SER A 604 -33.06 -1.89 14.86
CA SER A 604 -32.95 -3.23 14.27
C SER A 604 -33.89 -3.39 13.08
N LEU A 605 -33.37 -3.85 11.94
CA LEU A 605 -34.14 -4.27 10.77
C LEU A 605 -33.66 -5.67 10.33
N PRO A 606 -34.14 -6.73 11.00
CA PRO A 606 -33.73 -8.09 10.68
C PRO A 606 -34.41 -8.60 9.41
N TYR A 607 -33.71 -9.41 8.63
CA TYR A 607 -34.26 -10.17 7.50
C TYR A 607 -33.76 -11.61 7.50
N GLN A 608 -34.34 -12.46 6.66
CA GLN A 608 -33.88 -13.83 6.49
C GLN A 608 -33.34 -14.02 5.07
N SER A 609 -32.09 -14.46 4.94
CA SER A 609 -31.51 -14.86 3.66
C SER A 609 -32.05 -16.25 3.24
N ARG A 610 -32.35 -16.44 1.95
CA ARG A 610 -32.77 -17.75 1.41
C ARG A 610 -31.54 -18.56 1.01
N LYS A 611 -31.35 -19.75 1.59
CA LYS A 611 -30.37 -20.73 1.10
C LYS A 611 -30.85 -21.33 -0.22
N THR A 612 -30.20 -21.01 -1.34
CA THR A 612 -30.43 -21.68 -2.63
C THR A 612 -29.80 -23.08 -2.60
N LYS A 613 -30.51 -24.09 -3.15
CA LYS A 613 -30.07 -25.51 -3.15
C LYS A 613 -28.76 -25.80 -3.90
N ASN A 614 -28.19 -24.82 -4.61
CA ASN A 614 -27.00 -24.98 -5.46
C ASN A 614 -25.75 -24.22 -4.97
N GLY A 615 -25.74 -23.66 -3.76
CA GLY A 615 -24.54 -23.01 -3.19
C GLY A 615 -24.10 -21.73 -3.89
N GLN A 616 -24.83 -21.24 -4.90
CA GLN A 616 -24.70 -19.89 -5.44
C GLN A 616 -25.74 -18.99 -4.75
N GLU A 617 -25.27 -18.22 -3.77
CA GLU A 617 -26.07 -17.21 -3.06
C GLU A 617 -26.60 -16.19 -4.08
N SER A 618 -27.92 -16.10 -4.28
CA SER A 618 -28.55 -14.94 -4.94
C SER A 618 -28.64 -13.79 -3.94
N ASP A 619 -27.47 -13.30 -3.54
CA ASP A 619 -27.16 -12.55 -2.31
C ASP A 619 -27.51 -11.05 -2.38
N GLY A 620 -28.66 -10.69 -2.95
CA GLY A 620 -28.97 -9.26 -3.10
C GLY A 620 -30.40 -8.85 -3.39
N PHE A 621 -31.38 -9.76 -3.39
CA PHE A 621 -32.76 -9.38 -3.67
C PHE A 621 -33.47 -8.81 -2.43
N ARG A 622 -33.15 -9.27 -1.21
CA ARG A 622 -33.91 -8.87 0.00
C ARG A 622 -33.36 -7.64 0.71
N GLU A 623 -32.05 -7.49 0.74
CA GLU A 623 -31.40 -6.29 1.30
C GLU A 623 -31.83 -5.04 0.50
N THR A 624 -31.92 -5.18 -0.83
CA THR A 624 -32.35 -4.11 -1.72
C THR A 624 -33.84 -3.77 -1.57
N GLU A 625 -34.70 -4.76 -1.29
CA GLU A 625 -36.11 -4.53 -0.95
C GLU A 625 -36.25 -3.71 0.34
N ILE A 626 -35.53 -4.07 1.41
CA ILE A 626 -35.60 -3.34 2.69
C ILE A 626 -35.06 -1.92 2.52
N VAL A 627 -33.96 -1.75 1.79
CA VAL A 627 -33.44 -0.41 1.46
C VAL A 627 -34.46 0.39 0.67
N LYS A 628 -35.18 -0.23 -0.28
CA LYS A 628 -36.23 0.43 -1.04
C LYS A 628 -37.41 0.83 -0.14
N ASP A 629 -37.79 0.00 0.82
CA ASP A 629 -38.87 0.31 1.77
C ASP A 629 -38.44 1.40 2.79
N LEU A 630 -37.16 1.43 3.17
CA LEU A 630 -36.56 2.51 3.97
C LEU A 630 -36.62 3.84 3.25
N LEU A 631 -36.16 3.89 2.00
CA LEU A 631 -36.19 5.11 1.19
C LEU A 631 -37.62 5.62 1.00
N ASN A 632 -38.58 4.72 0.75
CA ASN A 632 -39.98 5.09 0.56
C ASN A 632 -40.75 5.33 1.88
N ASN A 633 -40.07 5.45 3.03
CA ASN A 633 -40.66 5.70 4.35
C ASN A 633 -41.78 4.72 4.73
N LYS A 634 -41.70 3.46 4.25
CA LYS A 634 -42.71 2.43 4.56
C LYS A 634 -42.50 1.76 5.91
N ILE A 635 -41.34 1.98 6.53
CA ILE A 635 -40.98 1.43 7.84
C ILE A 635 -41.20 2.52 8.89
N SER A 636 -42.36 2.49 9.56
CA SER A 636 -42.77 3.51 10.53
C SER A 636 -41.83 3.70 11.72
N ALA A 637 -41.03 2.68 12.04
CA ALA A 637 -40.02 2.72 13.10
C ALA A 637 -38.79 3.57 12.76
N VAL A 638 -38.59 3.94 11.48
CA VAL A 638 -37.40 4.66 11.01
C VAL A 638 -37.78 6.07 10.56
N PRO A 639 -37.16 7.13 11.14
CA PRO A 639 -37.34 8.49 10.64
C PRO A 639 -36.87 8.64 9.20
N SER A 640 -37.44 9.59 8.46
CA SER A 640 -37.03 9.89 7.08
C SER A 640 -35.52 10.06 6.95
N LEU A 641 -34.96 9.44 5.90
CA LEU A 641 -33.54 9.46 5.55
C LEU A 641 -33.27 10.62 4.59
N GLU A 642 -32.69 11.70 5.11
CA GLU A 642 -32.27 12.83 4.27
C GLU A 642 -30.83 12.60 3.78
N PRO A 643 -30.53 12.81 2.49
CA PRO A 643 -29.19 12.56 1.94
C PRO A 643 -28.05 13.29 2.65
N ARG A 644 -28.33 14.47 3.23
CA ARG A 644 -27.32 15.32 3.87
C ARG A 644 -26.89 14.83 5.26
N ASN A 645 -27.78 14.17 5.98
CA ASN A 645 -27.54 13.73 7.36
C ASN A 645 -27.57 12.21 7.52
N SER A 646 -27.65 11.46 6.42
CA SER A 646 -27.65 10.00 6.41
C SER A 646 -26.66 9.43 5.41
N GLN A 647 -26.04 8.31 5.76
CA GLN A 647 -25.12 7.60 4.87
C GLN A 647 -25.37 6.09 4.97
N PHE A 648 -25.55 5.45 3.81
CA PHE A 648 -25.52 3.99 3.73
C PHE A 648 -24.06 3.49 3.75
N ILE A 649 -23.80 2.48 4.57
CA ILE A 649 -22.50 1.83 4.67
C ILE A 649 -22.67 0.34 4.40
N THR A 650 -21.82 -0.24 3.56
CA THR A 650 -21.80 -1.69 3.30
C THR A 650 -20.36 -2.22 3.24
N PHE A 651 -20.17 -3.54 3.25
CA PHE A 651 -18.83 -4.11 3.09
C PHE A 651 -18.40 -4.19 1.62
N ARG A 652 -19.26 -4.69 0.72
CA ARG A 652 -18.88 -4.96 -0.67
C ARG A 652 -19.21 -3.76 -1.56
N ARG A 653 -18.29 -3.43 -2.47
CA ARG A 653 -18.52 -2.40 -3.50
C ARG A 653 -19.77 -2.68 -4.34
N LEU A 654 -20.05 -3.96 -4.62
CA LEU A 654 -21.25 -4.35 -5.38
C LEU A 654 -22.54 -3.96 -4.67
N ASP A 655 -22.59 -4.09 -3.34
CA ASP A 655 -23.76 -3.71 -2.55
C ASP A 655 -23.93 -2.18 -2.55
N CYS A 656 -22.83 -1.42 -2.45
CA CYS A 656 -22.88 0.04 -2.62
C CYS A 656 -23.47 0.44 -3.97
N LEU A 657 -23.06 -0.21 -5.07
CA LEU A 657 -23.57 0.13 -6.40
C LEU A 657 -25.08 -0.13 -6.51
N LYS A 658 -25.57 -1.25 -5.95
CA LYS A 658 -27.01 -1.56 -5.92
C LYS A 658 -27.78 -0.53 -5.11
N ILE A 659 -27.29 -0.15 -3.94
CA ILE A 659 -27.96 0.85 -3.09
C ILE A 659 -27.90 2.23 -3.72
N ASN A 660 -26.76 2.63 -4.29
CA ASN A 660 -26.64 3.90 -5.00
C ASN A 660 -27.65 3.98 -6.16
N GLU A 661 -27.91 2.89 -6.88
CA GLU A 661 -28.93 2.86 -7.95
C GLU A 661 -30.33 3.13 -7.40
N LEU A 662 -30.66 2.57 -6.22
CA LEU A 662 -31.93 2.82 -5.55
C LEU A 662 -32.04 4.26 -5.05
N CYS A 663 -30.99 4.78 -4.41
CA CYS A 663 -30.94 6.15 -3.93
C CYS A 663 -31.05 7.16 -5.09
N CYS A 664 -30.37 6.89 -6.21
CA CYS A 664 -30.41 7.73 -7.40
C CYS A 664 -31.84 7.85 -7.94
N LYS A 665 -32.54 6.72 -8.08
CA LYS A 665 -33.95 6.69 -8.50
C LYS A 665 -34.88 7.41 -7.54
N HIS A 666 -34.58 7.36 -6.24
CA HIS A 666 -35.43 7.93 -5.21
C HIS A 666 -35.23 9.44 -5.02
N TYR A 667 -33.97 9.91 -5.01
CA TYR A 667 -33.65 11.31 -4.74
C TYR A 667 -33.58 12.19 -5.99
N GLU A 668 -33.13 11.64 -7.12
CA GLU A 668 -32.88 12.41 -8.36
C GLU A 668 -33.79 11.99 -9.53
N ASN A 669 -34.65 10.99 -9.34
CA ASN A 669 -35.57 10.45 -10.37
C ASN A 669 -34.89 9.97 -11.68
N HIS A 670 -33.61 9.60 -11.64
CA HIS A 670 -32.90 8.99 -12.77
C HIS A 670 -32.12 7.72 -12.36
N SER A 671 -31.72 6.91 -13.34
CA SER A 671 -30.84 5.75 -13.12
C SER A 671 -29.38 6.17 -13.04
N LEU A 672 -28.52 5.42 -12.35
CA LEU A 672 -27.07 5.67 -12.41
C LEU A 672 -26.48 5.35 -13.77
N LYS A 673 -27.23 4.66 -14.63
CA LYS A 673 -26.79 4.25 -15.95
C LYS A 673 -27.71 4.78 -17.03
N THR A 674 -27.12 5.17 -18.16
CA THR A 674 -27.87 5.38 -19.41
C THR A 674 -28.45 4.05 -19.91
N PRO A 675 -29.42 4.05 -20.85
CA PRO A 675 -29.93 2.83 -21.47
C PRO A 675 -28.84 1.95 -22.10
N GLU A 676 -27.71 2.54 -22.51
CA GLU A 676 -26.54 1.87 -23.08
C GLU A 676 -25.57 1.32 -22.00
N GLY A 677 -25.87 1.51 -20.71
CA GLY A 677 -25.11 0.99 -19.58
C GLY A 677 -23.94 1.87 -19.11
N LYS A 678 -23.81 3.11 -19.60
CA LYS A 678 -22.79 4.08 -19.16
C LYS A 678 -23.17 4.71 -17.84
N MET A 679 -22.22 4.91 -16.92
CA MET A 679 -22.52 5.64 -15.68
C MET A 679 -22.84 7.11 -15.98
N ILE A 680 -23.97 7.60 -15.49
CA ILE A 680 -24.33 9.02 -15.50
C ILE A 680 -23.47 9.71 -14.43
N SER A 681 -22.66 10.67 -14.87
CA SER A 681 -21.73 11.45 -14.04
C SER A 681 -22.16 12.91 -13.97
N GLU A 682 -23.47 13.16 -13.90
CA GLU A 682 -23.98 14.50 -13.64
C GLU A 682 -23.64 14.88 -12.21
N LEU A 683 -22.69 15.81 -12.09
CA LEU A 683 -22.35 16.46 -10.85
C LEU A 683 -22.77 17.92 -10.95
N VAL A 684 -22.98 18.53 -9.79
CA VAL A 684 -23.16 19.97 -9.68
C VAL A 684 -21.88 20.65 -10.14
N ILE A 685 -21.87 21.06 -11.40
CA ILE A 685 -20.80 21.78 -12.07
C ILE A 685 -21.30 23.20 -12.26
N ASN A 686 -20.62 24.16 -11.64
CA ASN A 686 -20.91 25.56 -11.93
C ASN A 686 -20.00 25.99 -13.09
N VAL A 687 -20.59 26.52 -14.17
CA VAL A 687 -19.86 26.98 -15.35
C VAL A 687 -19.97 28.49 -15.43
N GLU A 688 -18.89 29.17 -15.12
CA GLU A 688 -18.78 30.62 -15.29
C GLU A 688 -18.04 30.93 -16.59
N LYS A 689 -18.30 32.10 -17.18
CA LYS A 689 -17.53 32.61 -18.32
C LYS A 689 -16.60 33.70 -17.81
N ASP A 690 -15.32 33.62 -18.16
CA ASP A 690 -14.39 34.71 -17.91
C ASP A 690 -14.68 35.92 -18.83
N ASN A 691 -14.03 37.04 -18.55
CA ASN A 691 -14.17 38.29 -19.33
C ASN A 691 -13.76 38.15 -20.81
N ARG A 692 -13.14 37.03 -21.20
CA ARG A 692 -12.73 36.70 -22.58
C ARG A 692 -13.65 35.66 -23.23
N GLY A 693 -14.72 35.24 -22.55
CA GLY A 693 -15.68 34.24 -23.02
C GLY A 693 -15.26 32.78 -22.79
N THR A 694 -14.13 32.54 -22.12
CA THR A 694 -13.66 31.19 -21.80
C THR A 694 -14.51 30.59 -20.68
N LYS A 695 -15.06 29.39 -20.91
CA LYS A 695 -15.81 28.65 -19.88
C LYS A 695 -14.85 28.11 -18.82
N ILE A 696 -14.98 28.58 -17.58
CA ILE A 696 -14.30 28.04 -16.41
C ILE A 696 -15.27 27.14 -15.65
N THR A 697 -14.79 25.94 -15.32
CA THR A 697 -15.58 24.91 -14.63
C THR A 697 -15.17 24.85 -13.18
N TYR A 698 -16.14 25.01 -12.29
CA TYR A 698 -15.95 24.89 -10.85
C TYR A 698 -16.64 23.64 -10.34
N PHE A 699 -15.92 22.88 -9.51
CA PHE A 699 -16.44 21.76 -8.77
C PHE A 699 -16.70 22.19 -7.33
N VAL A 700 -17.94 21.98 -6.88
CA VAL A 700 -18.37 22.36 -5.54
C VAL A 700 -18.16 21.18 -4.60
N LEU A 701 -17.38 21.40 -3.55
CA LEU A 701 -17.05 20.46 -2.49
C LEU A 701 -17.64 20.94 -1.16
N ASP A 702 -17.74 20.00 -0.21
CA ASP A 702 -18.10 20.29 1.18
C ASP A 702 -19.42 21.09 1.31
N ASP A 703 -20.46 20.63 0.60
CA ASP A 703 -21.81 21.22 0.62
C ASP A 703 -21.86 22.71 0.24
N GLY A 704 -20.97 23.17 -0.63
CA GLY A 704 -20.91 24.57 -1.06
C GLY A 704 -19.84 25.39 -0.37
N GLN A 705 -19.14 24.84 0.64
CA GLN A 705 -18.12 25.58 1.39
C GLN A 705 -16.84 25.80 0.57
N LYS A 706 -16.56 24.94 -0.40
CA LYS A 706 -15.32 25.01 -1.18
C LYS A 706 -15.60 24.85 -2.66
N MET A 707 -15.15 25.82 -3.45
CA MET A 707 -15.17 25.71 -4.91
C MET A 707 -13.74 25.51 -5.41
N VAL A 708 -13.55 24.47 -6.22
CA VAL A 708 -12.25 24.17 -6.84
C VAL A 708 -12.40 24.35 -8.34
N LYS A 709 -11.54 25.20 -8.93
CA LYS A 709 -11.43 25.32 -10.38
C LYS A 709 -10.83 24.02 -10.93
N VAL A 710 -11.53 23.38 -11.86
CA VAL A 710 -11.11 22.08 -12.40
C VAL A 710 -11.12 22.11 -13.92
N ASP A 711 -10.15 21.43 -14.51
CA ASP A 711 -10.18 21.11 -15.93
C ASP A 711 -11.20 19.98 -16.20
N ILE A 712 -12.09 20.19 -17.16
CA ILE A 712 -13.14 19.22 -17.55
C ILE A 712 -12.52 17.88 -17.94
N LYS A 713 -11.37 17.86 -18.64
CA LYS A 713 -10.74 16.59 -19.04
C LYS A 713 -10.29 15.79 -17.81
N SER A 714 -9.71 16.50 -16.85
CA SER A 714 -9.32 15.93 -15.55
C SER A 714 -10.54 15.41 -14.78
N LEU A 715 -11.65 16.15 -14.74
CA LEU A 715 -12.89 15.71 -14.08
C LEU A 715 -13.48 14.44 -14.74
N LYS A 716 -13.57 14.41 -16.07
CA LYS A 716 -14.01 13.21 -16.82
C LYS A 716 -13.12 12.00 -16.55
N SER A 717 -11.80 12.22 -16.38
CA SER A 717 -10.86 11.14 -16.07
C SER A 717 -10.99 10.58 -14.64
N ALA A 718 -11.58 11.36 -13.73
CA ALA A 718 -11.74 11.01 -12.32
C ALA A 718 -12.84 9.97 -12.06
N LYS A 719 -13.72 9.69 -13.04
CA LYS A 719 -14.81 8.69 -12.95
C LYS A 719 -15.65 8.85 -11.69
N LEU A 720 -16.07 10.09 -11.45
CA LEU A 720 -16.89 10.41 -10.30
C LEU A 720 -18.23 9.67 -10.39
N CYS A 721 -18.70 9.20 -9.25
CA CYS A 721 -19.95 8.45 -9.13
C CYS A 721 -20.71 8.93 -7.89
N HIS A 722 -22.03 8.77 -7.92
CA HIS A 722 -22.84 9.02 -6.73
C HIS A 722 -22.42 8.10 -5.58
N ALA A 723 -22.52 8.62 -4.35
CA ALA A 723 -21.95 7.98 -3.16
C ALA A 723 -22.89 8.03 -1.94
N TRP A 724 -24.21 7.92 -2.14
CA TRP A 724 -25.19 7.73 -1.05
C TRP A 724 -24.92 6.45 -0.22
N ALA A 725 -24.30 5.45 -0.85
CA ALA A 725 -23.74 4.27 -0.24
C ALA A 725 -22.23 4.19 -0.49
N LYS A 726 -21.49 3.94 0.59
CA LYS A 726 -20.03 3.81 0.60
C LYS A 726 -19.62 2.50 1.27
N THR A 727 -18.45 1.99 0.91
CA THR A 727 -17.91 0.84 1.66
C THR A 727 -17.42 1.31 3.03
N ILE A 728 -17.43 0.42 4.03
CA ILE A 728 -16.90 0.72 5.39
C ILE A 728 -15.53 1.39 5.29
N HIS A 729 -14.62 0.81 4.49
CA HIS A 729 -13.26 1.33 4.27
C HIS A 729 -13.26 2.75 3.69
N THR A 730 -14.04 3.02 2.64
CA THR A 730 -14.08 4.36 2.02
C THR A 730 -14.73 5.44 2.89
N PHE A 731 -15.45 5.04 3.95
CA PHE A 731 -16.08 5.96 4.89
C PHE A 731 -15.29 6.13 6.20
N GLN A 732 -14.12 5.52 6.34
CA GLN A 732 -13.26 5.72 7.51
C GLN A 732 -12.80 7.19 7.61
N GLY A 733 -12.67 7.70 8.84
CA GLY A 733 -12.38 9.11 9.11
C GLY A 733 -13.56 10.07 8.86
N SER A 734 -14.74 9.56 8.52
CA SER A 734 -15.99 10.32 8.45
C SER A 734 -16.93 9.94 9.59
N GLU A 735 -17.84 10.84 9.96
CA GLU A 735 -18.97 10.57 10.85
C GLU A 735 -20.22 11.25 10.25
N THR A 736 -21.41 10.75 10.57
CA THR A 736 -22.69 11.32 10.12
C THR A 736 -23.77 11.05 11.17
N ASP A 737 -24.79 11.91 11.23
CA ASP A 737 -25.85 11.83 12.23
C ASP A 737 -26.56 10.47 12.20
N LYS A 738 -26.95 10.00 11.00
CA LYS A 738 -27.61 8.71 10.79
C LYS A 738 -26.75 7.80 9.91
N ILE A 739 -26.44 6.60 10.41
CA ILE A 739 -25.82 5.54 9.61
C ILE A 739 -26.82 4.44 9.34
N VAL A 740 -26.94 4.04 8.07
CA VAL A 740 -27.64 2.80 7.69
C VAL A 740 -26.59 1.77 7.31
N TYR A 741 -26.31 0.84 8.21
CA TYR A 741 -25.35 -0.24 7.94
C TYR A 741 -26.09 -1.47 7.41
N VAL A 742 -25.82 -1.80 6.15
CA VAL A 742 -26.38 -2.99 5.49
C VAL A 742 -25.37 -4.12 5.57
N LEU A 743 -25.64 -5.09 6.44
CA LEU A 743 -24.83 -6.28 6.64
C LEU A 743 -25.16 -7.31 5.55
N GLY A 744 -24.26 -7.43 4.57
CA GLY A 744 -24.27 -8.51 3.58
C GLY A 744 -23.62 -9.81 4.07
N SER A 745 -23.22 -10.69 3.13
CA SER A 745 -22.63 -12.00 3.43
C SER A 745 -21.46 -11.95 4.46
N PRO A 746 -21.39 -12.93 5.39
CA PRO A 746 -20.44 -12.93 6.49
C PRO A 746 -19.02 -13.38 6.10
N SER A 747 -18.80 -13.83 4.87
CA SER A 747 -17.61 -14.60 4.45
C SER A 747 -16.25 -13.91 4.66
N PHE A 748 -16.22 -12.58 4.74
CA PHE A 748 -15.00 -11.80 4.96
C PHE A 748 -15.14 -10.73 6.05
N GLN A 749 -16.30 -10.67 6.71
CA GLN A 749 -16.57 -9.70 7.76
C GLN A 749 -16.34 -10.34 9.13
N ASN A 750 -15.93 -9.50 10.08
CA ASN A 750 -15.73 -9.84 11.49
C ASN A 750 -16.21 -8.66 12.36
N TRP A 751 -16.11 -8.80 13.67
CA TRP A 751 -16.56 -7.78 14.62
C TRP A 751 -15.96 -6.39 14.38
N GLN A 752 -14.71 -6.26 13.89
CA GLN A 752 -14.09 -4.95 13.61
C GLN A 752 -14.81 -4.20 12.47
N HIS A 753 -15.37 -4.93 11.51
CA HIS A 753 -16.16 -4.33 10.43
C HIS A 753 -17.45 -3.71 10.99
N VAL A 754 -18.17 -4.47 11.82
CA VAL A 754 -19.40 -4.02 12.46
C VAL A 754 -19.10 -2.86 13.41
N TYR A 755 -18.07 -2.98 14.23
CA TYR A 755 -17.59 -1.94 15.14
C TYR A 755 -17.26 -0.64 14.37
N THR A 756 -16.49 -0.77 13.29
CA THR A 756 -16.09 0.38 12.47
C THR A 756 -17.28 1.01 11.77
N ALA A 757 -18.30 0.25 11.36
CA ALA A 757 -19.52 0.80 10.77
C ALA A 757 -20.39 1.52 11.80
N VAL A 758 -20.61 0.90 12.96
CA VAL A 758 -21.45 1.43 14.05
C VAL A 758 -20.88 2.72 14.62
N THR A 759 -19.57 2.80 14.81
CA THR A 759 -18.89 3.98 15.36
C THR A 759 -18.90 5.21 14.45
N ARG A 760 -19.43 5.10 13.22
CA ARG A 760 -19.59 6.21 12.28
C ARG A 760 -20.90 6.99 12.48
N GLY A 761 -21.85 6.40 13.21
CA GLY A 761 -23.09 7.07 13.59
C GLY A 761 -22.89 7.96 14.80
N VAL A 762 -23.33 9.22 14.70
CA VAL A 762 -23.27 10.17 15.81
C VAL A 762 -24.54 10.09 16.67
N ARG A 763 -25.73 10.08 16.04
CA ARG A 763 -27.02 10.12 16.74
C ARG A 763 -27.83 8.85 16.57
N GLN A 764 -27.74 8.21 15.40
CA GLN A 764 -28.55 7.05 15.08
C GLN A 764 -27.80 6.04 14.19
N VAL A 765 -27.96 4.76 14.51
CA VAL A 765 -27.51 3.64 13.68
C VAL A 765 -28.70 2.72 13.39
N ILE A 766 -28.95 2.48 12.11
CA ILE A 766 -29.95 1.55 11.60
C ILE A 766 -29.19 0.36 11.05
N MET A 767 -29.39 -0.82 11.63
CA MET A 767 -28.78 -2.06 11.14
C MET A 767 -29.77 -2.87 10.32
N VAL A 768 -29.46 -3.08 9.04
CA VAL A 768 -30.17 -4.03 8.16
C VAL A 768 -29.34 -5.31 8.10
N TYR A 769 -29.84 -6.42 8.65
CA TYR A 769 -29.02 -7.62 8.82
C TYR A 769 -29.82 -8.92 8.84
N ASP A 770 -29.15 -10.02 8.48
CA ASP A 770 -29.63 -11.36 8.81
C ASP A 770 -29.14 -11.76 10.23
N PRO A 771 -30.02 -12.21 11.15
CA PRO A 771 -29.63 -12.54 12.52
C PRO A 771 -28.51 -13.59 12.64
N ASP A 772 -28.49 -14.59 11.76
CA ASP A 772 -27.45 -15.62 11.74
C ASP A 772 -26.12 -15.03 11.24
N HIS A 773 -26.19 -14.16 10.23
CA HIS A 773 -25.02 -13.45 9.73
C HIS A 773 -24.42 -12.51 10.79
N LEU A 774 -25.25 -11.71 11.47
CA LEU A 774 -24.78 -10.80 12.51
C LEU A 774 -24.12 -11.57 13.66
N ARG A 775 -24.78 -12.64 14.14
CA ARG A 775 -24.21 -13.51 15.17
C ARG A 775 -22.88 -14.08 14.73
N LYS A 776 -22.79 -14.62 13.52
CA LYS A 776 -21.55 -15.17 12.97
C LYS A 776 -20.45 -14.13 12.90
N VAL A 777 -20.73 -12.94 12.36
CA VAL A 777 -19.74 -11.86 12.18
C VAL A 777 -19.22 -11.33 13.52
N VAL A 778 -20.10 -11.17 14.52
CA VAL A 778 -19.73 -10.60 15.83
C VAL A 778 -19.04 -11.63 16.73
N THR A 779 -19.54 -12.87 16.77
CA THR A 779 -19.14 -13.85 17.81
C THR A 779 -18.24 -14.99 17.30
N VAL A 780 -18.27 -15.29 16.00
CA VAL A 780 -17.57 -16.46 15.43
C VAL A 780 -16.41 -16.06 14.52
N SER A 781 -16.64 -15.08 13.64
CA SER A 781 -15.64 -14.62 12.68
C SER A 781 -14.54 -13.82 13.37
N LYS A 782 -13.34 -14.40 13.43
CA LYS A 782 -12.16 -13.71 13.97
C LYS A 782 -11.54 -12.79 12.92
N PRO A 783 -11.01 -11.62 13.32
CA PRO A 783 -10.07 -10.87 12.49
C PRO A 783 -8.93 -11.76 12.04
N LYS A 784 -8.54 -11.62 10.78
CA LYS A 784 -7.34 -12.30 10.28
C LYS A 784 -6.13 -11.68 10.97
N GLU A 785 -5.33 -12.53 11.60
CA GLU A 785 -4.13 -12.10 12.29
C GLU A 785 -3.10 -11.58 11.28
N ARG A 786 -2.61 -10.36 11.49
CA ARG A 786 -1.50 -9.81 10.71
C ARG A 786 -0.21 -10.12 11.42
N HIS A 787 0.64 -10.94 10.82
CA HIS A 787 2.00 -11.16 11.28
C HIS A 787 2.86 -9.91 11.05
N THR A 788 3.22 -9.24 12.14
CA THR A 788 4.05 -8.04 12.15
C THR A 788 5.19 -8.14 13.15
N LYS A 789 6.32 -7.49 12.88
CA LYS A 789 7.46 -7.42 13.82
C LYS A 789 7.55 -6.08 14.53
N LEU A 790 6.78 -5.07 14.12
CA LEU A 790 6.86 -3.72 14.67
C LEU A 790 6.73 -3.69 16.20
N LYS A 791 5.73 -4.38 16.77
CA LYS A 791 5.54 -4.45 18.23
C LYS A 791 6.75 -5.06 18.94
N GLU A 792 7.20 -6.23 18.47
CA GLU A 792 8.33 -6.97 19.06
C GLU A 792 9.61 -6.13 19.00
N LEU A 793 9.92 -5.57 17.82
CA LEU A 793 11.11 -4.76 17.61
C LEU A 793 11.10 -3.50 18.48
N LEU A 794 9.97 -2.78 18.52
CA LEU A 794 9.85 -1.57 19.34
C LEU A 794 9.97 -1.89 20.83
N SER A 795 9.27 -2.91 21.32
CA SER A 795 9.36 -3.35 22.72
C SER A 795 10.78 -3.79 23.10
N LYS A 796 11.49 -4.48 22.20
CA LYS A 796 12.87 -4.91 22.43
C LYS A 796 13.82 -3.72 22.56
N GLU A 797 13.74 -2.76 21.63
CA GLU A 797 14.59 -1.58 21.61
C GLU A 797 14.37 -0.72 22.87
N ILE A 798 13.10 -0.53 23.25
CA ILE A 798 12.73 0.21 24.46
C ILE A 798 13.31 -0.44 25.72
N LYS A 799 13.22 -1.79 25.83
CA LYS A 799 13.81 -2.52 26.97
C LYS A 799 15.32 -2.37 27.01
N GLN A 800 16.01 -2.53 25.87
CA GLN A 800 17.47 -2.38 25.82
C GLN A 800 17.94 -0.99 26.27
N ALA A 801 17.25 0.07 25.82
CA ALA A 801 17.55 1.44 26.25
C ALA A 801 17.32 1.67 27.77
N SER A 802 16.34 1.00 28.37
CA SER A 802 16.13 1.08 29.82
C SER A 802 17.29 0.44 30.62
N PHE A 803 17.80 -0.70 30.16
CA PHE A 803 18.91 -1.41 30.81
C PHE A 803 20.26 -0.67 30.70
N SER A 804 20.53 0.02 29.59
CA SER A 804 21.77 0.81 29.43
C SER A 804 21.79 2.02 30.37
N SER A 805 20.67 2.72 30.55
CA SER A 805 20.57 3.86 31.48
C SER A 805 20.78 3.48 32.96
N SER A 806 20.46 2.24 33.35
CA SER A 806 20.68 1.71 34.70
C SER A 806 22.12 1.25 34.96
N LYS A 807 22.94 0.97 33.93
CA LYS A 807 24.35 0.61 34.13
C LYS A 807 25.26 1.84 34.34
N GLU A 808 24.95 2.98 33.72
CA GLU A 808 25.71 4.21 33.91
C GLU A 808 25.49 4.86 35.30
N LYS A 809 24.34 4.61 35.95
CA LYS A 809 24.07 5.09 37.31
C LYS A 809 24.81 4.33 38.42
N VAL A 810 25.51 3.23 38.13
CA VAL A 810 26.25 2.42 39.15
C VAL A 810 27.76 2.70 39.13
N SER A 811 28.29 3.42 38.13
CA SER A 811 29.72 3.78 38.06
C SER A 811 30.07 5.20 38.49
N GLY A 812 29.09 5.98 38.96
CA GLY A 812 29.25 7.39 39.34
C GLY A 812 29.17 7.66 40.84
N ALA A 813 29.90 6.89 41.67
CA ALA A 813 30.10 7.23 43.07
C ALA A 813 31.46 6.74 43.55
N SER A 814 32.51 7.57 43.40
CA SER A 814 33.50 7.78 44.47
C SER A 814 34.48 8.93 44.16
N VAL A 815 34.89 9.56 45.26
CA VAL A 815 36.11 10.35 45.52
C VAL A 815 36.10 11.85 45.17
N VAL A 816 35.76 12.66 46.18
CA VAL A 816 36.48 13.90 46.49
C VAL A 816 37.33 13.60 47.72
N GLY A 817 38.64 13.72 47.59
CA GLY A 817 39.60 13.51 48.67
C GLY A 817 40.24 14.82 49.10
N THR A 818 40.64 14.88 50.37
CA THR A 818 41.65 15.83 50.85
C THR A 818 42.45 15.24 52.02
N SER A 819 43.75 15.10 51.74
CA SER A 819 44.93 15.37 52.59
C SER A 819 45.11 14.76 53.98
N GLY A 820 46.30 14.17 54.20
CA GLY A 820 47.05 14.36 55.45
C GLY A 820 47.83 13.14 55.94
N GLY A 821 49.17 13.16 55.80
CA GLY A 821 50.06 12.03 56.06
C GLY A 821 50.39 11.69 57.53
N THR A 822 50.96 10.49 57.69
CA THR A 822 52.02 10.04 58.61
C THR A 822 51.80 10.04 60.14
N SER A 823 51.70 8.85 60.74
CA SER A 823 52.79 8.20 61.54
C SER A 823 52.29 6.96 62.31
N VAL A 824 53.23 6.07 62.56
CA VAL A 824 53.17 4.70 63.11
C VAL A 824 53.09 4.75 64.64
N THR A 825 52.33 3.89 65.33
CA THR A 825 52.83 2.73 66.13
C THR A 825 51.68 2.10 66.94
N GLY A 826 51.73 0.77 67.13
CA GLY A 826 51.27 0.16 68.38
C GLY A 826 50.09 -0.81 68.38
N ASP A 827 50.35 -2.05 67.96
CA ASP A 827 50.11 -3.25 68.77
C ASP A 827 48.69 -3.88 68.85
N LYS A 828 48.47 -4.99 68.11
CA LYS A 828 48.53 -6.38 68.63
C LYS A 828 47.98 -7.40 67.61
N THR A 829 48.80 -8.40 67.34
CA THR A 829 48.61 -9.66 66.60
C THR A 829 47.83 -10.71 67.42
N PRO A 830 47.58 -11.96 66.94
CA PRO A 830 47.41 -12.49 65.58
C PRO A 830 46.21 -13.48 65.40
N GLN A 831 45.96 -13.83 64.12
CA GLN A 831 45.71 -15.18 63.54
C GLN A 831 45.87 -16.43 64.46
N ALA A 832 45.30 -17.62 64.23
CA ALA A 832 44.40 -18.19 63.22
C ALA A 832 43.98 -19.63 63.63
N SER A 833 42.92 -20.12 62.97
CA SER A 833 42.68 -21.46 62.41
C SER A 833 42.63 -22.77 63.25
N GLU A 834 41.58 -23.55 62.91
CA GLU A 834 41.40 -25.02 62.90
C GLU A 834 41.31 -25.76 64.25
N GLY A 835 40.33 -26.62 64.54
CA GLY A 835 39.16 -27.16 63.84
C GLY A 835 38.51 -28.24 64.73
N ARG A 836 37.24 -28.61 64.50
CA ARG A 836 36.68 -29.97 64.72
C ARG A 836 35.20 -30.08 64.34
N VAL A 837 34.84 -31.32 64.06
CA VAL A 837 33.72 -31.85 63.25
C VAL A 837 32.43 -32.07 64.06
N PHE A 838 31.31 -32.16 63.32
CA PHE A 838 30.02 -32.86 63.55
C PHE A 838 28.90 -32.17 64.36
N GLY A 839 27.73 -32.04 63.72
CA GLY A 839 26.43 -31.95 64.41
C GLY A 839 25.36 -31.08 63.73
N SER A 840 24.51 -31.73 62.93
CA SER A 840 23.08 -31.43 62.61
C SER A 840 22.46 -30.04 62.89
N GLY A 841 21.81 -29.46 61.88
CA GLY A 841 20.73 -28.49 62.07
C GLY A 841 20.39 -27.68 60.81
N ALA A 842 19.32 -28.04 60.11
CA ALA A 842 18.74 -27.24 59.03
C ALA A 842 17.92 -26.05 59.58
N PRO A 843 17.91 -24.87 58.92
CA PRO A 843 16.98 -23.79 59.24
C PRO A 843 15.80 -23.70 58.23
N PRO A 844 14.71 -22.99 58.59
CA PRO A 844 13.35 -23.28 58.13
C PRO A 844 12.86 -22.42 56.95
N THR A 845 11.83 -22.95 56.26
CA THR A 845 11.02 -22.29 55.23
C THR A 845 9.93 -21.36 55.80
N PRO A 846 9.57 -20.26 55.12
CA PRO A 846 8.47 -19.35 55.50
C PRO A 846 7.07 -19.81 54.99
N PRO A 847 5.96 -19.23 55.51
CA PRO A 847 4.68 -19.92 55.70
C PRO A 847 3.64 -19.74 54.59
N LYS A 848 2.68 -20.69 54.54
CA LYS A 848 1.44 -20.68 53.75
C LYS A 848 0.22 -20.33 54.63
N ILE A 849 -0.75 -19.59 54.08
CA ILE A 849 -2.12 -19.44 54.61
C ILE A 849 -3.14 -19.52 53.43
N PRO A 850 -4.38 -20.01 53.64
CA PRO A 850 -5.05 -20.96 52.74
C PRO A 850 -6.33 -20.44 52.06
N ILE A 851 -6.89 -21.26 51.16
CA ILE A 851 -8.25 -21.10 50.62
C ILE A 851 -9.03 -22.42 50.82
N GLN A 852 -10.23 -22.32 51.38
CA GLN A 852 -11.21 -23.41 51.53
C GLN A 852 -12.30 -23.37 50.43
N LYS A 853 -12.92 -24.54 50.24
CA LYS A 853 -13.82 -25.01 49.16
C LYS A 853 -15.25 -24.42 49.18
N PRO A 854 -16.06 -24.79 48.17
CA PRO A 854 -17.26 -25.55 48.50
C PRO A 854 -17.44 -26.88 47.70
N ALA A 855 -18.26 -27.75 48.29
CA ALA A 855 -18.76 -29.07 47.88
C ALA A 855 -19.80 -28.98 46.72
N SER A 856 -20.39 -30.00 46.08
CA SER A 856 -20.37 -31.47 45.98
C SER A 856 -21.38 -31.80 44.85
N SER A 857 -21.16 -32.83 44.03
CA SER A 857 -22.15 -33.36 43.07
C SER A 857 -22.39 -34.87 43.31
N PRO A 858 -23.63 -35.39 43.17
CA PRO A 858 -23.89 -36.82 43.16
C PRO A 858 -24.24 -37.37 41.75
N LYS A 859 -23.57 -38.49 41.37
CA LYS A 859 -24.04 -39.80 40.85
C LYS A 859 -25.43 -39.87 40.14
N LEU A 860 -25.71 -40.62 39.05
CA LEU A 860 -25.38 -42.02 38.68
C LEU A 860 -25.87 -42.40 37.24
N HIS A 861 -25.27 -43.47 36.71
CA HIS A 861 -25.77 -44.51 35.77
C HIS A 861 -25.64 -44.46 34.23
N SER A 862 -25.17 -45.61 33.75
CA SER A 862 -24.75 -46.11 32.43
C SER A 862 -25.90 -46.62 31.56
N THR A 863 -25.68 -46.73 30.23
CA THR A 863 -25.75 -48.01 29.49
C THR A 863 -25.33 -47.89 28.00
N ASN A 864 -24.62 -48.92 27.55
CA ASN A 864 -24.59 -49.53 26.21
C ASN A 864 -23.91 -48.83 25.01
N SER A 865 -22.70 -49.31 24.75
CA SER A 865 -22.21 -49.58 23.39
C SER A 865 -22.82 -50.89 22.86
N PRO A 866 -22.78 -51.16 21.54
CA PRO A 866 -21.88 -52.22 21.11
C PRO A 866 -21.29 -52.10 19.68
N ARG A 867 -20.20 -52.88 19.52
CA ARG A 867 -19.71 -53.63 18.34
C ARG A 867 -18.56 -53.09 17.49
N LYS A 868 -17.76 -54.08 17.10
CA LYS A 868 -16.35 -54.14 16.68
C LYS A 868 -16.27 -54.84 15.32
N ARG A 869 -15.26 -54.45 14.52
CA ARG A 869 -14.34 -55.27 13.67
C ARG A 869 -14.87 -55.89 12.34
N PRO A 870 -13.99 -56.41 11.42
CA PRO A 870 -12.49 -56.44 11.42
C PRO A 870 -11.74 -56.15 10.07
N CYS A 871 -10.40 -56.01 10.21
CA CYS A 871 -9.23 -56.47 9.42
C CYS A 871 -9.23 -56.66 7.88
N ASP A 872 -8.10 -56.26 7.27
CA ASP A 872 -7.22 -57.21 6.56
C ASP A 872 -5.72 -56.82 6.55
N LYS A 873 -4.85 -57.83 6.44
CA LYS A 873 -3.38 -57.84 6.60
C LYS A 873 -2.65 -58.11 5.27
N SER A 874 -1.38 -57.67 5.16
CA SER A 874 -0.22 -58.43 4.60
C SER A 874 1.06 -57.57 4.78
N GLU A 875 1.98 -57.90 5.71
CA GLU A 875 3.27 -58.64 5.52
C GLU A 875 4.33 -57.86 4.72
N GLY A 876 5.62 -57.70 5.08
CA GLY A 876 6.46 -58.11 6.22
C GLY A 876 7.88 -57.46 6.07
N THR A 877 8.51 -56.98 7.15
CA THR A 877 9.75 -57.51 7.80
C THR A 877 11.11 -56.83 7.43
N PRO A 878 12.15 -56.87 8.32
CA PRO A 878 12.83 -55.64 8.82
C PRO A 878 14.38 -55.68 8.92
N ALA A 879 15.03 -54.56 9.32
CA ALA A 879 16.34 -54.53 9.99
C ALA A 879 16.53 -53.16 10.70
N LYS A 880 16.50 -53.02 12.03
CA LYS A 880 17.51 -53.26 13.11
C LYS A 880 18.76 -52.35 13.12
N GLY A 881 18.85 -51.54 14.18
CA GLY A 881 20.09 -51.06 14.85
C GLY A 881 20.58 -49.68 14.41
N ARG A 882 21.18 -48.81 15.23
CA ARG A 882 21.56 -48.79 16.66
C ARG A 882 21.87 -47.32 17.01
N ARG A 883 21.71 -46.93 18.27
CA ARG A 883 22.21 -45.66 18.85
C ARG A 883 23.74 -45.65 18.97
N GLY A 884 24.34 -44.45 18.92
CA GLY A 884 25.70 -44.12 19.37
C GLY A 884 26.24 -42.94 18.53
N SER A 885 26.22 -41.70 19.02
CA SER A 885 27.31 -41.03 19.76
C SER A 885 28.70 -41.35 19.20
N LEU A 886 29.33 -40.39 18.52
CA LEU A 886 30.54 -39.71 19.03
C LEU A 886 31.08 -38.66 18.05
N THR A 887 31.43 -37.55 18.66
CA THR A 887 32.31 -36.48 18.24
C THR A 887 33.70 -36.96 17.79
N ALA A 888 34.34 -36.09 17.00
CA ALA A 888 35.77 -36.00 16.71
C ALA A 888 36.36 -36.98 15.67
N LYS A 889 36.66 -36.43 14.49
CA LYS A 889 38.01 -36.36 13.87
C LYS A 889 37.85 -35.92 12.42
N PHE A 890 38.28 -34.70 12.09
CA PHE A 890 39.09 -34.40 10.89
C PHE A 890 39.47 -32.92 10.90
N ASP A 891 40.46 -32.61 11.73
CA ASP A 891 41.49 -31.59 11.52
C ASP A 891 42.79 -32.42 11.61
N GLN A 892 43.72 -32.44 10.65
CA GLN A 892 44.65 -31.38 10.31
C GLN A 892 45.58 -31.89 9.19
N ILE A 893 46.00 -30.98 8.30
CA ILE A 893 47.39 -30.63 7.92
C ILE A 893 47.21 -29.50 6.87
N CYS A 894 47.26 -28.21 7.24
CA CYS A 894 48.44 -27.34 7.44
C CYS A 894 49.39 -27.33 6.22
N HIS A 895 49.92 -26.23 5.69
CA HIS A 895 50.32 -24.98 6.34
C HIS A 895 50.84 -23.95 5.29
N LEU A 896 51.01 -22.71 5.78
CA LEU A 896 51.84 -21.58 5.30
C LEU A 896 51.06 -20.42 4.62
N CYS A 897 51.00 -19.19 5.15
CA CYS A 897 51.49 -18.61 6.41
C CYS A 897 50.96 -17.16 6.59
N LYS A 898 50.46 -16.84 7.81
CA LYS A 898 50.73 -15.64 8.65
C LYS A 898 50.34 -14.24 8.09
N ARG A 899 49.60 -13.34 8.75
CA ARG A 899 49.30 -13.04 10.17
C ARG A 899 48.14 -11.99 10.25
N PRO A 900 47.62 -11.65 11.46
CA PRO A 900 46.22 -11.27 11.73
C PRO A 900 46.00 -9.77 11.89
N ILE A 901 44.78 -9.26 11.67
CA ILE A 901 44.34 -7.97 12.25
C ILE A 901 42.87 -8.03 12.69
N LYS A 902 42.67 -7.49 13.89
CA LYS A 902 41.46 -7.34 14.71
C LYS A 902 40.26 -6.80 13.95
N ALA A 903 39.09 -7.38 14.22
CA ALA A 903 37.80 -6.77 13.93
C ALA A 903 37.63 -5.51 14.80
N ARG A 904 37.42 -4.37 14.14
CA ARG A 904 36.89 -3.14 14.75
C ARG A 904 35.63 -2.77 13.98
N VAL A 905 34.51 -2.85 14.70
CA VAL A 905 33.37 -1.96 14.52
C VAL A 905 33.90 -0.55 14.71
N ASP A 906 33.61 0.38 13.78
CA ASP A 906 33.36 1.80 14.06
C ASP A 906 33.01 2.58 12.77
N GLU A 907 31.98 3.42 12.91
CA GLU A 907 31.84 4.78 12.33
C GLU A 907 31.86 4.97 10.80
N ILE A 908 30.67 5.20 10.23
CA ILE A 908 30.52 6.03 9.01
C ILE A 908 30.13 7.43 9.45
N THR A 909 31.14 8.29 9.60
CA THR A 909 31.03 9.74 9.68
C THR A 909 30.78 10.30 8.28
N TYR A 910 29.68 11.05 8.10
CA TYR A 910 29.44 11.80 6.86
C TYR A 910 30.17 13.15 6.93
N ILE A 911 31.18 13.31 6.08
CA ILE A 911 31.91 14.57 5.89
C ILE A 911 31.06 15.48 4.97
N ASN A 912 30.71 16.64 5.54
CA ASN A 912 30.26 17.85 4.84
C ASN A 912 31.27 18.24 3.75
N ASN A 913 30.82 18.64 2.55
CA ASN A 913 31.59 19.57 1.72
C ASN A 913 30.70 20.34 0.75
N GLY A 914 30.67 21.66 0.95
CA GLY A 914 30.38 22.68 -0.07
C GLY A 914 31.61 22.98 -0.95
N PRO A 915 31.55 24.00 -1.82
CA PRO A 915 31.82 23.79 -3.25
C PRO A 915 33.13 24.38 -3.79
N SER A 916 33.39 24.03 -5.06
CA SER A 916 34.28 24.67 -6.05
C SER A 916 35.75 24.25 -6.08
N LYS A 917 36.16 23.63 -7.21
CA LYS A 917 37.02 24.23 -8.26
C LYS A 917 37.32 23.22 -9.37
N LYS A 918 37.53 23.76 -10.57
CA LYS A 918 38.09 23.17 -11.81
C LYS A 918 39.27 22.24 -11.49
N TRP A 919 39.55 21.16 -12.24
CA TRP A 919 40.38 21.09 -13.47
C TRP A 919 40.29 19.64 -14.01
N VAL A 920 39.92 19.42 -15.28
CA VAL A 920 40.78 19.09 -16.46
C VAL A 920 41.35 17.65 -16.48
N HIS A 921 40.85 16.88 -17.46
CA HIS A 921 41.44 15.84 -18.34
C HIS A 921 42.51 14.80 -17.90
N GLU A 922 42.46 13.69 -18.66
CA GLU A 922 43.38 12.53 -18.77
C GLU A 922 43.05 11.38 -17.79
N GLY A 923 42.85 10.11 -18.18
CA GLY A 923 43.16 9.38 -19.41
C GLY A 923 43.84 8.06 -19.04
N CYS A 924 43.28 6.91 -19.45
CA CYS A 924 43.83 5.53 -19.38
C CYS A 924 44.05 4.94 -17.96
N ALA A 925 43.78 3.66 -17.67
CA ALA A 925 43.60 2.45 -18.49
C ALA A 925 42.55 1.52 -17.86
#